data_AF-A0A4D6C306-F1
#
_entry.id   AF-A0A4D6C306-F1
#
_cell.length_a   1.000
_cell.length_b   1.000
_cell.length_c   1.000
_cell.angle_alpha   90.00
_cell.angle_beta   90.00
_cell.angle_gamma   90.00
#
_symmetry.space_group_name_H-M   'P 1'
#
loop_
_entity.id
_entity.type
_entity.pdbx_description
1 polymer ?
#
loop_
_entity_poly.entity_id
_entity_poly.type
_entity_poly.pdbx_seq_one_letter_code
_entity_poly.pdbx_strand_id
1 'polypeptide(L)'
;MCTPKSSIELINKSKESSELTYWFINQHLEKGNLKGIISWLIKHYGGLRANGVLERLKRLGFEQAMQAGVSIGAGDITPPPMRDNFVTSIGYDLLGTSRHYNFGQLTAGEKAQRAIDGWFSATELLRRGIVLYFNKFHRMSPMHMMAFSGARGNMTQVRQLMGLRGLMLDPLGQIITSPIRASFREGLTVTEYLISAYGARKGLVDTALRTANAGYLTRRLIDVLQDVVVIQVDCGPIGREGIFLTDLKAANGKSMIPLRKRLVGRVLTENLYLNNQLIERDRELNPVLAELVAESYPSGVYVRSAITCGLSLGQTQRSGICQLCYGWDLSLGDLVELGEAVGILAAQSIGEPGTQLTMRTFHTGGVISGQALDRLRASGSGRAIYPVSVKGRLVRSEGGMIGFFLYQDCNLLISRPNGKRLRYQFPQGVILLIRHGEWIQPMQELAQTTEDEQLNRANWLKKPYQISSQLGGSLYFVGQPNVSTQNTNLIDLWILSGARLPQRQKYKSFSVSSVGDWVASPTLGGSSIGLEANELALISGLDTITVSIQELPLASSPGTFVSAATRSNKNMFKRFQDGGRVRCWSRERATLQRVGRLLSPTETALVSRYGLRIDPGMSLGRVVLYTPVAGDITQALPKIEAFFEARSYQPFHRALCRGFYTLLSLGFSRYFAAVSALKATQLYIREAIQTLYFEQGIDIDDRHIELVIGQMGLMLVTKDDVLFDQSLSQISVFESLVYESLYPKELVYEPVIIGITKSALRKGGFLAPASFQETVRVLTRAGVENKKDRVNGLKESIILGRPLSVGTGWCVQSNYLS
;
A
#
# COMPACT_ATOMS: atom_id res chain seq x y z
N MET A 1 19.53 38.76 5.54
CA MET A 1 18.52 39.80 5.22
C MET A 1 18.88 40.40 3.87
N CYS A 2 18.31 39.90 2.78
CA CYS A 2 18.29 40.56 1.49
C CYS A 2 16.88 40.31 0.93
N THR A 3 16.18 41.40 0.64
CA THR A 3 14.78 41.45 0.22
C THR A 3 14.64 41.13 -1.28
N PRO A 4 13.53 40.51 -1.72
CA PRO A 4 13.23 40.32 -3.13
C PRO A 4 12.28 41.44 -3.61
N LYS A 5 12.75 42.26 -4.55
CA LYS A 5 11.88 43.08 -5.41
C LYS A 5 12.47 43.07 -6.82
N SER A 6 11.57 42.97 -7.80
CA SER A 6 11.73 43.06 -9.27
C SER A 6 11.94 41.75 -10.05
N SER A 7 10.85 41.06 -10.35
CA SER A 7 10.78 40.00 -11.38
C SER A 7 9.57 40.15 -12.33
N ILE A 8 9.22 41.40 -12.71
CA ILE A 8 8.09 41.67 -13.64
C ILE A 8 8.51 42.52 -14.88
N GLU A 9 9.77 42.92 -15.02
CA GLU A 9 10.23 43.71 -16.19
C GLU A 9 10.90 42.92 -17.33
N LEU A 10 10.74 41.59 -17.39
CA LEU A 10 11.37 40.76 -18.43
C LEU A 10 10.48 40.45 -19.64
N ILE A 11 9.31 41.07 -19.78
CA ILE A 11 8.36 40.76 -20.86
C ILE A 11 8.62 41.54 -22.17
N ASN A 12 9.46 42.58 -22.21
CA ASN A 12 9.66 43.40 -23.42
C ASN A 12 11.11 43.63 -23.90
N LYS A 13 12.06 42.75 -23.55
CA LYS A 13 13.40 42.73 -24.19
C LYS A 13 13.69 41.37 -24.85
N SER A 14 13.04 41.13 -25.99
CA SER A 14 13.39 40.04 -26.91
C SER A 14 13.41 40.52 -28.36
N LYS A 15 14.04 41.67 -28.61
CA LYS A 15 14.59 41.99 -29.91
C LYS A 15 16.06 42.36 -29.73
N GLU A 16 16.89 41.65 -30.49
CA GLU A 16 18.31 41.92 -30.75
C GLU A 16 19.33 41.51 -29.66
N SER A 17 19.62 40.21 -29.61
CA SER A 17 21.01 39.73 -29.44
C SER A 17 21.10 38.27 -29.90
N SER A 18 21.55 38.08 -31.14
CA SER A 18 21.87 36.81 -31.76
C SER A 18 23.20 36.27 -31.22
N GLU A 19 23.25 35.93 -29.93
CA GLU A 19 24.23 34.99 -29.42
C GLU A 19 23.47 33.70 -29.07
N LEU A 20 23.54 32.72 -29.96
CA LEU A 20 23.15 31.35 -29.67
C LEU A 20 24.02 30.88 -28.50
N THR A 21 23.53 31.06 -27.27
CA THR A 21 24.12 30.47 -26.08
C THR A 21 24.16 28.96 -26.29
N TYR A 22 25.35 28.42 -26.57
CA TYR A 22 25.53 26.99 -26.74
C TYR A 22 25.08 26.30 -25.46
N TRP A 23 24.02 25.51 -25.57
CA TRP A 23 23.49 24.75 -24.45
C TRP A 23 24.47 23.62 -24.10
N PHE A 24 25.31 23.85 -23.09
CA PHE A 24 26.27 22.87 -22.59
C PHE A 24 25.73 22.18 -21.33
N ILE A 25 25.72 20.85 -21.33
CA ILE A 25 25.23 20.04 -20.20
C ILE A 25 26.42 19.26 -19.63
N ASN A 26 26.94 19.72 -18.49
CA ASN A 26 28.03 19.04 -17.78
C ASN A 26 27.52 18.03 -16.75
N GLN A 27 26.69 17.08 -17.21
CA GLN A 27 26.09 16.06 -16.35
C GLN A 27 26.03 14.70 -17.07
N HIS A 28 25.95 13.62 -16.31
CA HIS A 28 25.68 12.30 -16.88
C HIS A 28 24.27 12.27 -17.49
N LEU A 29 24.20 11.90 -18.77
CA LEU A 29 22.95 11.79 -19.52
C LEU A 29 22.25 10.47 -19.19
N GLU A 30 21.64 10.41 -18.02
CA GLU A 30 20.73 9.31 -17.64
C GLU A 30 19.41 9.42 -18.41
N LYS A 31 18.64 8.32 -18.44
CA LYS A 31 17.31 8.30 -19.08
C LYS A 31 16.37 9.41 -18.58
N GLY A 32 16.45 9.76 -17.30
CA GLY A 32 15.66 10.86 -16.72
C GLY A 32 16.07 12.22 -17.26
N ASN A 33 17.38 12.51 -17.23
CA ASN A 33 17.94 13.77 -17.74
C ASN A 33 17.70 13.92 -19.25
N LEU A 34 17.82 12.84 -20.02
CA LEU A 34 17.50 12.81 -21.44
C LEU A 34 16.04 13.19 -21.71
N LYS A 35 15.08 12.70 -20.91
CA LYS A 35 13.68 13.12 -21.01
C LYS A 35 13.49 14.61 -20.71
N GLY A 36 14.20 15.13 -19.71
CA GLY A 36 14.20 16.57 -19.41
C GLY A 36 14.70 17.41 -20.59
N ILE A 37 15.78 16.94 -21.24
CA ILE A 37 16.34 17.57 -22.45
C ILE A 37 15.33 17.57 -23.60
N ILE A 38 14.67 16.43 -23.85
CA ILE A 38 13.64 16.30 -24.90
C ILE A 38 12.48 17.26 -24.63
N SER A 39 11.98 17.30 -23.39
CA SER A 39 10.90 18.19 -22.96
C SER A 39 11.27 19.66 -23.18
N TRP A 40 12.50 20.05 -22.82
CA TRP A 40 13.02 21.39 -23.04
C TRP A 40 13.12 21.74 -24.53
N LEU A 41 13.64 20.82 -25.37
CA LEU A 41 13.75 21.02 -26.81
C LEU A 41 12.38 21.25 -27.47
N ILE A 42 11.38 20.45 -27.10
CA ILE A 42 10.02 20.58 -27.62
C ILE A 42 9.43 21.94 -27.20
N LYS A 43 9.60 22.33 -25.94
CA LYS A 43 9.04 23.57 -25.40
C LYS A 43 9.63 24.84 -26.05
N HIS A 44 10.92 24.84 -26.39
CA HIS A 44 11.61 26.03 -26.91
C HIS A 44 11.70 26.08 -28.44
N TYR A 45 11.85 24.93 -29.11
CA TYR A 45 12.11 24.87 -30.56
C TYR A 45 10.97 24.21 -31.36
N GLY A 46 9.95 23.69 -30.67
CA GLY A 46 8.83 22.97 -31.28
C GLY A 46 9.19 21.55 -31.73
N GLY A 47 8.16 20.75 -32.02
CA GLY A 47 8.31 19.32 -32.33
C GLY A 47 9.17 19.02 -33.56
N LEU A 48 9.04 19.80 -34.64
CA LEU A 48 9.72 19.54 -35.91
C LEU A 48 11.25 19.68 -35.81
N ARG A 49 11.73 20.76 -35.19
CA ARG A 49 13.17 21.00 -34.98
C ARG A 49 13.74 20.05 -33.94
N ALA A 50 12.99 19.79 -32.86
CA ALA A 50 13.38 18.82 -31.85
C ALA A 50 13.60 17.44 -32.48
N ASN A 51 12.71 16.99 -33.38
CA ASN A 51 12.86 15.70 -34.08
C ASN A 51 14.20 15.59 -34.83
N GLY A 52 14.60 16.63 -35.56
CA GLY A 52 15.89 16.65 -36.25
C GLY A 52 17.10 16.51 -35.31
N VAL A 53 17.04 17.11 -34.12
CA VAL A 53 18.07 16.97 -33.08
C VAL A 53 18.06 15.56 -32.48
N LEU A 54 16.88 15.01 -32.20
CA LEU A 54 16.73 13.67 -31.64
C LEU A 54 17.25 12.58 -32.58
N GLU A 55 17.04 12.73 -33.88
CA GLU A 55 17.56 11.78 -34.87
C GLU A 55 19.09 11.78 -34.90
N ARG A 56 19.73 12.95 -34.76
CA ARG A 56 21.20 13.05 -34.66
C ARG A 56 21.71 12.49 -33.34
N LEU A 57 21.05 12.79 -32.22
CA LEU A 57 21.36 12.22 -30.91
C LEU A 57 21.27 10.70 -30.92
N LYS A 58 20.27 10.13 -31.59
CA LYS A 58 20.11 8.69 -31.77
C LYS A 58 21.30 8.08 -32.50
N ARG A 59 21.70 8.67 -33.63
CA ARG A 59 22.86 8.18 -34.42
C ARG A 59 24.16 8.25 -33.62
N LEU A 60 24.42 9.40 -32.99
CA LEU A 60 25.58 9.58 -32.11
C LEU A 60 25.56 8.59 -30.95
N GLY A 61 24.40 8.35 -30.33
CA GLY A 61 24.23 7.36 -29.27
C GLY A 61 24.59 5.95 -29.73
N PHE A 62 24.18 5.54 -30.94
CA PHE A 62 24.53 4.23 -31.49
C PHE A 62 26.02 4.11 -31.82
N GLU A 63 26.62 5.13 -32.42
CA GLU A 63 28.07 5.16 -32.73
C GLU A 63 28.91 5.07 -31.45
N GLN A 64 28.58 5.89 -30.44
CA GLN A 64 29.29 5.90 -29.16
C GLN A 64 29.06 4.61 -28.37
N ALA A 65 27.85 4.03 -28.41
CA ALA A 65 27.58 2.74 -27.77
C ALA A 65 28.39 1.61 -28.43
N MET A 66 28.54 1.63 -29.76
CA MET A 66 29.36 0.68 -30.49
C MET A 66 30.85 0.83 -30.12
N GLN A 67 31.35 2.07 -30.08
CA GLN A 67 32.75 2.35 -29.68
C GLN A 67 33.04 1.97 -28.23
N ALA A 68 32.07 2.18 -27.32
CA ALA A 68 32.21 1.83 -25.91
C ALA A 68 32.32 0.30 -25.69
N GLY A 69 31.81 -0.52 -26.63
CA GLY A 69 31.99 -1.97 -26.59
C GLY A 69 31.52 -2.64 -25.30
N VAL A 70 30.45 -2.11 -24.67
CA VAL A 70 30.01 -2.57 -23.34
C VAL A 70 29.49 -4.00 -23.42
N SER A 71 30.25 -4.93 -22.84
CA SER A 71 29.87 -6.35 -22.69
C SER A 71 29.63 -6.70 -21.22
N ILE A 72 28.80 -7.70 -20.94
CA ILE A 72 28.62 -8.24 -19.59
C ILE A 72 29.13 -9.68 -19.52
N GLY A 73 30.05 -9.95 -18.59
CA GLY A 73 30.58 -11.28 -18.32
C GLY A 73 30.21 -11.77 -16.92
N ALA A 74 30.43 -13.06 -16.67
CA ALA A 74 30.26 -13.63 -15.32
C ALA A 74 31.20 -12.98 -14.28
N GLY A 75 32.36 -12.50 -14.74
CA GLY A 75 33.32 -11.75 -13.93
C GLY A 75 32.74 -10.45 -13.36
N ASP A 76 31.90 -9.74 -14.12
CA ASP A 76 31.33 -8.44 -13.72
C ASP A 76 30.29 -8.55 -12.60
N ILE A 77 29.75 -9.75 -12.36
CA ILE A 77 28.67 -9.99 -11.41
C ILE A 77 29.26 -10.29 -10.01
N THR A 78 30.25 -9.54 -9.51
CA THR A 78 30.91 -9.87 -8.22
C THR A 78 30.00 -9.66 -7.01
N PRO A 79 29.80 -10.68 -6.15
CA PRO A 79 29.07 -10.48 -4.92
C PRO A 79 29.87 -9.56 -3.98
N PRO A 80 29.24 -8.57 -3.33
CA PRO A 80 29.94 -7.71 -2.40
C PRO A 80 30.36 -8.51 -1.15
N PRO A 81 31.57 -8.31 -0.59
CA PRO A 81 32.07 -9.09 0.54
C PRO A 81 31.23 -8.93 1.81
N MET A 82 30.47 -7.84 1.91
CA MET A 82 29.55 -7.59 3.03
C MET A 82 28.39 -8.59 3.08
N ARG A 83 28.05 -9.23 1.95
CA ARG A 83 26.91 -10.15 1.85
C ARG A 83 27.03 -11.32 2.82
N ASP A 84 28.18 -12.00 2.87
CA ASP A 84 28.32 -13.23 3.64
C ASP A 84 28.17 -12.96 5.14
N ASN A 85 28.66 -11.80 5.58
CA ASN A 85 28.44 -11.31 6.94
C ASN A 85 26.96 -11.08 7.26
N PHE A 86 26.17 -10.57 6.30
CA PHE A 86 24.72 -10.41 6.51
C PHE A 86 23.99 -11.74 6.57
N VAL A 87 24.24 -12.65 5.63
CA VAL A 87 23.54 -13.94 5.57
C VAL A 87 23.83 -14.76 6.83
N THR A 88 25.07 -14.74 7.31
CA THR A 88 25.45 -15.42 8.54
C THR A 88 24.84 -14.78 9.79
N SER A 89 24.86 -13.44 9.91
CA SER A 89 24.28 -12.76 11.09
C SER A 89 22.79 -13.05 11.24
N ILE A 90 22.03 -12.99 10.14
CA ILE A 90 20.59 -13.30 10.16
C ILE A 90 20.36 -14.78 10.45
N GLY A 91 21.22 -15.66 9.93
CA GLY A 91 21.19 -17.08 10.25
C GLY A 91 21.26 -17.34 11.75
N TYR A 92 22.17 -16.66 12.46
CA TYR A 92 22.27 -16.75 13.92
C TYR A 92 21.05 -16.17 14.63
N ASP A 93 20.52 -15.03 14.17
CA ASP A 93 19.31 -14.42 14.74
C ASP A 93 18.08 -15.35 14.63
N LEU A 94 17.94 -16.08 13.53
CA LEU A 94 16.86 -17.05 13.32
C LEU A 94 17.02 -18.32 14.14
N LEU A 95 18.25 -18.77 14.34
CA LEU A 95 18.55 -19.87 15.27
C LEU A 95 18.16 -19.47 16.70
N GLY A 96 18.50 -18.24 17.11
CA GLY A 96 18.06 -17.66 18.39
C GLY A 96 16.54 -17.61 18.50
N THR A 97 15.86 -17.11 17.46
CA THR A 97 14.38 -17.05 17.39
C THR A 97 13.75 -18.44 17.51
N SER A 98 14.34 -19.44 16.87
CA SER A 98 13.87 -20.82 16.96
C SER A 98 14.03 -21.41 18.36
N ARG A 99 15.10 -21.05 19.08
CA ARG A 99 15.25 -21.41 20.51
C ARG A 99 14.16 -20.75 21.35
N HIS A 100 13.91 -19.44 21.17
CA HIS A 100 12.85 -18.73 21.90
C HIS A 100 11.45 -19.30 21.64
N TYR A 101 11.20 -19.75 20.41
CA TYR A 101 9.97 -20.48 20.06
C TYR A 101 9.88 -21.81 20.79
N ASN A 102 10.95 -22.61 20.79
CA ASN A 102 10.98 -23.90 21.50
C ASN A 102 10.81 -23.74 23.02
N PHE A 103 11.21 -22.59 23.59
CA PHE A 103 10.96 -22.22 24.99
C PHE A 103 9.56 -21.64 25.25
N GLY A 104 8.69 -21.58 24.23
CA GLY A 104 7.32 -21.06 24.34
C GLY A 104 7.19 -19.52 24.36
N GLN A 105 8.30 -18.78 24.35
CA GLN A 105 8.31 -17.32 24.52
C GLN A 105 7.79 -16.54 23.29
N LEU A 106 7.78 -17.19 22.13
CA LEU A 106 7.28 -16.68 20.87
C LEU A 106 6.17 -17.58 20.34
N THR A 107 5.19 -16.97 19.71
CA THR A 107 4.15 -17.67 18.96
C THR A 107 4.64 -18.08 17.57
N ALA A 108 3.94 -19.00 16.92
CA ALA A 108 4.30 -19.45 15.56
C ALA A 108 4.20 -18.29 14.55
N GLY A 109 3.19 -17.42 14.71
CA GLY A 109 3.02 -16.20 13.91
C GLY A 109 4.16 -15.21 14.11
N GLU A 110 4.55 -14.92 15.36
CA GLU A 110 5.68 -14.02 15.65
C GLU A 110 7.01 -14.57 15.14
N LYS A 111 7.24 -15.88 15.24
CA LYS A 111 8.43 -16.54 14.67
C LYS A 111 8.49 -16.33 13.16
N ALA A 112 7.38 -16.59 12.45
CA ALA A 112 7.30 -16.40 11.01
C ALA A 112 7.50 -14.93 10.62
N GLN A 113 6.82 -14.02 11.31
CA GLN A 113 6.93 -12.58 11.08
C GLN A 113 8.35 -12.08 11.27
N ARG A 114 9.02 -12.50 12.35
CA ARG A 114 10.40 -12.11 12.61
C ARG A 114 11.36 -12.63 11.55
N ALA A 115 11.11 -13.83 11.02
CA ALA A 115 11.90 -14.36 9.92
C ALA A 115 11.72 -13.53 8.65
N ILE A 116 10.48 -13.18 8.31
CA ILE A 116 10.15 -12.34 7.15
C ILE A 116 10.81 -10.97 7.30
N ASP A 117 10.62 -10.31 8.43
CA ASP A 117 11.18 -8.99 8.72
C ASP A 117 12.71 -8.96 8.67
N GLY A 118 13.36 -9.97 9.27
CA GLY A 118 14.81 -10.07 9.34
C GLY A 118 15.42 -10.21 7.94
N TRP A 119 14.86 -11.11 7.12
CA TRP A 119 15.30 -11.30 5.75
C TRP A 119 14.97 -10.11 4.86
N PHE A 120 13.77 -9.54 4.98
CA PHE A 120 13.38 -8.37 4.19
C PHE A 120 14.29 -7.17 4.46
N SER A 121 14.54 -6.85 5.73
CA SER A 121 15.46 -5.79 6.15
C SER A 121 16.86 -6.01 5.59
N ALA A 122 17.35 -7.25 5.64
CA ALA A 122 18.64 -7.58 5.07
C ALA A 122 18.72 -7.43 3.55
N THR A 123 17.66 -7.82 2.84
CA THR A 123 17.60 -7.66 1.38
C THR A 123 17.68 -6.19 0.97
N GLU A 124 17.12 -5.28 1.77
CA GLU A 124 17.14 -3.84 1.49
C GLU A 124 18.46 -3.17 1.89
N LEU A 125 19.06 -3.60 3.00
CA LEU A 125 20.41 -3.16 3.39
C LEU A 125 21.47 -3.60 2.38
N LEU A 126 21.37 -4.85 1.91
CA LEU A 126 22.25 -5.36 0.88
C LEU A 126 22.09 -4.56 -0.43
N ARG A 127 20.87 -4.16 -0.78
CA ARG A 127 20.62 -3.25 -1.91
C ARG A 127 21.37 -1.92 -1.76
N ARG A 128 21.26 -1.26 -0.60
CA ARG A 128 22.00 -0.01 -0.32
C ARG A 128 23.52 -0.25 -0.33
N GLY A 129 23.97 -1.38 0.21
CA GLY A 129 25.37 -1.80 0.24
C GLY A 129 25.96 -2.01 -1.17
N ILE A 130 25.20 -2.61 -2.08
CA ILE A 130 25.59 -2.78 -3.49
C ILE A 130 25.82 -1.42 -4.16
N VAL A 131 24.91 -0.45 -3.97
CA VAL A 131 25.05 0.90 -4.54
C VAL A 131 26.34 1.57 -4.06
N LEU A 132 26.61 1.49 -2.75
CA LEU A 132 27.84 2.05 -2.18
C LEU A 132 29.09 1.33 -2.67
N TYR A 133 29.02 0.01 -2.86
CA TYR A 133 30.12 -0.79 -3.38
C TYR A 133 30.48 -0.37 -4.81
N PHE A 134 29.50 -0.20 -5.68
CA PHE A 134 29.74 0.27 -7.04
C PHE A 134 30.33 1.68 -7.09
N ASN A 135 29.76 2.61 -6.33
CA ASN A 135 30.21 4.00 -6.33
C ASN A 135 31.66 4.14 -5.84
N LYS A 136 32.12 3.26 -4.95
CA LYS A 136 33.48 3.29 -4.40
C LYS A 136 34.50 2.51 -5.23
N PHE A 137 34.15 1.31 -5.69
CA PHE A 137 35.13 0.37 -6.25
C PHE A 137 34.96 0.11 -7.76
N HIS A 138 33.74 0.15 -8.29
CA HIS A 138 33.43 -0.35 -9.64
C HIS A 138 32.48 0.57 -10.42
N ARG A 139 32.79 1.88 -10.48
CA ARG A 139 31.97 2.86 -11.19
C ARG A 139 31.90 2.62 -12.70
N MET A 140 32.95 2.07 -13.31
CA MET A 140 32.98 1.77 -14.76
C MET A 140 32.56 0.34 -15.09
N SER A 141 32.01 -0.42 -14.13
CA SER A 141 31.53 -1.77 -14.42
C SER A 141 30.36 -1.71 -15.41
N PRO A 142 30.32 -2.60 -16.44
CA PRO A 142 29.20 -2.70 -17.38
C PRO A 142 27.84 -2.79 -16.69
N MET A 143 27.77 -3.57 -15.61
CA MET A 143 26.57 -3.74 -14.80
C MET A 143 26.14 -2.41 -14.17
N HIS A 144 27.08 -1.68 -13.56
CA HIS A 144 26.81 -0.36 -13.00
C HIS A 144 26.31 0.62 -14.08
N MET A 145 26.99 0.69 -15.22
CA MET A 145 26.61 1.57 -16.33
C MET A 145 25.20 1.27 -16.82
N MET A 146 24.82 0.00 -17.01
CA MET A 146 23.48 -0.39 -17.47
C MET A 146 22.37 -0.04 -16.46
N ALA A 147 22.60 -0.32 -15.18
CA ALA A 147 21.61 -0.14 -14.12
C ALA A 147 21.41 1.33 -13.73
N PHE A 148 22.49 2.11 -13.59
CA PHE A 148 22.42 3.51 -13.15
C PHE A 148 22.09 4.48 -14.29
N SER A 149 22.47 4.18 -15.54
CA SER A 149 22.02 4.97 -16.70
C SER A 149 20.50 4.88 -16.94
N GLY A 150 19.86 3.84 -16.40
CA GLY A 150 18.47 3.51 -16.67
C GLY A 150 18.23 2.93 -18.06
N ALA A 151 19.29 2.52 -18.77
CA ALA A 151 19.19 1.86 -20.07
C ALA A 151 18.50 0.50 -19.95
N ARG A 152 18.98 -0.35 -19.04
CA ARG A 152 18.36 -1.66 -18.74
C ARG A 152 18.84 -2.17 -17.38
N GLY A 153 17.91 -2.72 -16.61
CA GLY A 153 18.20 -3.32 -15.31
C GLY A 153 17.66 -2.47 -14.16
N ASN A 154 16.88 -3.09 -13.29
CA ASN A 154 16.47 -2.50 -12.02
C ASN A 154 17.45 -2.90 -10.91
N MET A 155 17.67 -2.07 -9.90
CA MET A 155 18.48 -2.41 -8.72
C MET A 155 17.99 -3.68 -8.02
N THR A 156 16.68 -3.99 -8.10
CA THR A 156 16.14 -5.27 -7.63
C THR A 156 16.67 -6.47 -8.41
N GLN A 157 16.85 -6.35 -9.73
CA GLN A 157 17.42 -7.38 -10.61
C GLN A 157 18.93 -7.52 -10.36
N VAL A 158 19.64 -6.40 -10.23
CA VAL A 158 21.07 -6.39 -9.84
C VAL A 158 21.29 -7.13 -8.52
N ARG A 159 20.45 -6.84 -7.52
CA ARG A 159 20.49 -7.51 -6.22
C ARG A 159 20.31 -9.03 -6.35
N GLN A 160 19.43 -9.50 -7.23
CA GLN A 160 19.22 -10.94 -7.44
C GLN A 160 20.42 -11.61 -8.13
N LEU A 161 21.10 -10.90 -9.03
CA LEU A 161 22.26 -11.42 -9.75
C LEU A 161 23.49 -11.60 -8.84
N MET A 162 23.77 -10.61 -7.99
CA MET A 162 25.03 -10.50 -7.23
C MET A 162 24.87 -10.72 -5.73
N GLY A 163 23.67 -10.46 -5.21
CA GLY A 163 23.39 -10.42 -3.79
C GLY A 163 22.68 -11.67 -3.35
N LEU A 164 21.37 -11.58 -3.22
CA LEU A 164 20.51 -12.68 -2.83
C LEU A 164 19.19 -12.52 -3.57
N ARG A 165 18.55 -13.64 -3.86
CA ARG A 165 17.22 -13.60 -4.47
C ARG A 165 16.15 -13.19 -3.46
N GLY A 166 16.24 -13.68 -2.23
CA GLY A 166 15.42 -13.23 -1.11
C GLY A 166 14.14 -14.03 -0.90
N LEU A 167 13.13 -13.36 -0.35
CA LEU A 167 11.83 -13.97 -0.02
C LEU A 167 10.94 -14.09 -1.27
N MET A 168 10.21 -15.21 -1.34
CA MET A 168 9.30 -15.56 -2.43
C MET A 168 7.89 -15.83 -1.89
N LEU A 169 6.91 -15.83 -2.81
CA LEU A 169 5.52 -16.17 -2.52
C LEU A 169 5.17 -17.58 -2.95
N ASP A 170 4.35 -18.23 -2.14
CA ASP A 170 3.62 -19.43 -2.52
C ASP A 170 2.54 -19.12 -3.59
N PRO A 171 2.01 -20.14 -4.29
CA PRO A 171 0.88 -19.96 -5.22
C PRO A 171 -0.31 -19.22 -4.58
N LEU A 172 -0.58 -19.51 -3.30
CA LEU A 172 -1.64 -18.87 -2.50
C LEU A 172 -1.34 -17.40 -2.11
N GLY A 173 -0.14 -16.88 -2.43
CA GLY A 173 0.27 -15.51 -2.08
C GLY A 173 0.72 -15.34 -0.63
N GLN A 174 1.08 -16.44 0.05
CA GLN A 174 1.72 -16.40 1.36
C GLN A 174 3.24 -16.30 1.20
N ILE A 175 3.91 -15.60 2.13
CA ILE A 175 5.37 -15.45 2.09
C ILE A 175 6.01 -16.71 2.66
N ILE A 176 6.91 -17.31 1.90
CA ILE A 176 7.70 -18.45 2.36
C ILE A 176 8.75 -17.92 3.33
N THR A 177 8.74 -18.43 4.56
CA THR A 177 9.64 -17.97 5.64
C THR A 177 11.10 -18.35 5.44
N SER A 178 11.38 -19.35 4.59
CA SER A 178 12.72 -19.73 4.17
C SER A 178 13.07 -19.06 2.83
N PRO A 179 13.96 -18.05 2.81
CA PRO A 179 14.33 -17.36 1.58
C PRO A 179 15.36 -18.14 0.77
N ILE A 180 15.53 -17.71 -0.47
CA ILE A 180 16.62 -18.12 -1.35
C ILE A 180 17.85 -17.28 -1.01
N ARG A 181 18.87 -17.93 -0.47
CA ARG A 181 20.10 -17.27 0.02
C ARG A 181 21.09 -17.06 -1.11
N ALA A 182 21.10 -17.97 -2.08
CA ALA A 182 21.98 -17.93 -3.22
C ALA A 182 21.60 -16.79 -4.20
N SER A 183 22.62 -16.33 -4.93
CA SER A 183 22.47 -15.43 -6.07
C SER A 183 22.41 -16.21 -7.38
N PHE A 184 22.00 -15.58 -8.48
CA PHE A 184 22.05 -16.24 -9.79
C PHE A 184 23.48 -16.58 -10.24
N ARG A 185 24.49 -15.81 -9.81
CA ARG A 185 25.90 -16.12 -10.13
C ARG A 185 26.35 -17.43 -9.48
N GLU A 186 25.93 -17.70 -8.26
CA GLU A 186 26.32 -18.91 -7.52
C GLU A 186 25.55 -20.14 -7.96
N GLY A 187 24.36 -19.94 -8.51
CA GLY A 187 23.43 -21.02 -8.83
C GLY A 187 22.47 -21.30 -7.67
N LEU A 188 21.34 -21.92 -8.00
CA LEU A 188 20.28 -22.25 -7.05
C LEU A 188 20.29 -23.75 -6.77
N THR A 189 20.06 -24.13 -5.51
CA THR A 189 19.80 -25.53 -5.17
C THR A 189 18.45 -25.98 -5.74
N VAL A 190 18.20 -27.29 -5.84
CA VAL A 190 16.94 -27.83 -6.39
C VAL A 190 15.71 -27.30 -5.63
N THR A 191 15.80 -27.19 -4.30
CA THR A 191 14.73 -26.67 -3.46
C THR A 191 14.50 -25.17 -3.67
N GLU A 192 15.58 -24.38 -3.72
CA GLU A 192 15.50 -22.93 -3.99
C GLU A 192 14.97 -22.65 -5.40
N TYR A 193 15.36 -23.46 -6.38
CA TYR A 193 14.85 -23.37 -7.75
C TYR A 193 13.35 -23.68 -7.80
N LEU A 194 12.89 -24.74 -7.11
CA LEU A 194 11.47 -25.09 -7.05
C LEU A 194 10.64 -23.98 -6.39
N ILE A 195 11.11 -23.44 -5.26
CA ILE A 195 10.48 -22.31 -4.58
C ILE A 195 10.39 -21.10 -5.53
N SER A 196 11.47 -20.82 -6.25
CA SER A 196 11.47 -19.77 -7.25
C SER A 196 10.49 -20.02 -8.40
N ALA A 197 10.33 -21.27 -8.83
CA ALA A 197 9.49 -21.63 -9.97
C ALA A 197 8.02 -21.35 -9.68
N TYR A 198 7.55 -21.53 -8.43
CA TYR A 198 6.18 -21.17 -8.04
C TYR A 198 5.90 -19.68 -8.24
N GLY A 199 6.79 -18.82 -7.75
CA GLY A 199 6.66 -17.36 -7.92
C GLY A 199 6.69 -16.94 -9.39
N ALA A 200 7.58 -17.54 -10.19
CA ALA A 200 7.70 -17.25 -11.62
C ALA A 200 6.45 -17.72 -12.40
N ARG A 201 5.95 -18.94 -12.15
CA ARG A 201 4.76 -19.48 -12.81
C ARG A 201 3.53 -18.66 -12.48
N LYS A 202 3.36 -18.26 -11.22
CA LYS A 202 2.27 -17.36 -10.82
C LYS A 202 2.35 -16.03 -11.56
N GLY A 203 3.52 -15.40 -11.64
CA GLY A 203 3.70 -14.15 -12.37
C GLY A 203 3.36 -14.27 -13.86
N LEU A 204 3.74 -15.38 -14.50
CA LEU A 204 3.40 -15.70 -15.89
C LEU A 204 1.89 -15.83 -16.10
N VAL A 205 1.23 -16.64 -15.27
CA VAL A 205 -0.22 -16.89 -15.35
C VAL A 205 -1.01 -15.61 -15.07
N ASP A 206 -0.63 -14.86 -14.03
CA ASP A 206 -1.26 -13.58 -13.69
C ASP A 206 -1.10 -12.56 -14.82
N THR A 207 0.07 -12.50 -15.46
CA THR A 207 0.27 -11.61 -16.62
C THR A 207 -0.67 -11.98 -17.75
N ALA A 208 -0.76 -13.26 -18.11
CA ALA A 208 -1.63 -13.73 -19.19
C ALA A 208 -3.13 -13.44 -18.91
N LEU A 209 -3.60 -13.74 -17.69
CA LEU A 209 -5.00 -13.54 -17.31
C LEU A 209 -5.35 -12.06 -17.14
N ARG A 210 -4.48 -11.27 -16.52
CA ARG A 210 -4.78 -9.86 -16.22
C ARG A 210 -4.68 -8.96 -17.45
N THR A 211 -3.88 -9.32 -18.45
CA THR A 211 -3.83 -8.60 -19.73
C THR A 211 -5.21 -8.58 -20.40
N ALA A 212 -5.93 -9.71 -20.37
CA ALA A 212 -7.30 -9.79 -20.88
C ALA A 212 -8.26 -8.88 -20.10
N ASN A 213 -8.16 -8.85 -18.77
CA ASN A 213 -8.99 -7.99 -17.93
C ASN A 213 -8.74 -6.50 -18.17
N ALA A 214 -7.47 -6.10 -18.33
CA ALA A 214 -7.09 -4.72 -18.64
C ALA A 214 -7.63 -4.31 -20.02
N GLY A 215 -7.45 -5.15 -21.06
CA GLY A 215 -8.01 -4.90 -22.39
C GLY A 215 -9.55 -4.87 -22.42
N TYR A 216 -10.20 -5.68 -21.59
CA TYR A 216 -11.64 -5.62 -21.43
C TYR A 216 -12.11 -4.34 -20.72
N LEU A 217 -11.36 -3.84 -19.73
CA LEU A 217 -11.60 -2.53 -19.12
C LEU A 217 -11.46 -1.41 -20.14
N THR A 218 -10.41 -1.40 -20.97
CA THR A 218 -10.20 -0.36 -21.99
C THR A 218 -11.37 -0.31 -22.96
N ARG A 219 -11.84 -1.48 -23.43
CA ARG A 219 -13.03 -1.59 -24.28
C ARG A 219 -14.27 -0.97 -23.62
N ARG A 220 -14.56 -1.34 -22.36
CA ARG A 220 -15.71 -0.75 -21.63
C ARG A 220 -15.60 0.76 -21.46
N LEU A 221 -14.41 1.28 -21.19
CA LEU A 221 -14.18 2.72 -21.08
C LEU A 221 -14.45 3.43 -22.42
N ILE A 222 -14.00 2.85 -23.54
CA ILE A 222 -14.29 3.38 -24.88
C ILE A 222 -15.80 3.38 -25.15
N ASP A 223 -16.49 2.28 -24.84
CA ASP A 223 -17.94 2.17 -25.06
C ASP A 223 -18.73 3.24 -24.25
N VAL A 224 -18.27 3.62 -23.06
CA VAL A 224 -18.84 4.74 -22.28
C VAL A 224 -18.44 6.10 -22.84
N LEU A 225 -17.19 6.29 -23.24
CA LEU A 225 -16.66 7.62 -23.56
C LEU A 225 -16.70 8.00 -25.05
N GLN A 226 -17.01 7.08 -25.96
CA GLN A 226 -16.96 7.33 -27.41
C GLN A 226 -17.76 8.55 -27.88
N ASP A 227 -18.86 8.90 -27.21
CA ASP A 227 -19.71 10.00 -27.63
C ASP A 227 -19.31 11.33 -26.97
N VAL A 228 -18.23 11.34 -26.18
CA VAL A 228 -17.70 12.55 -25.53
C VAL A 228 -16.68 13.22 -26.45
N VAL A 229 -17.18 14.23 -27.17
CA VAL A 229 -16.44 15.06 -28.13
C VAL A 229 -16.48 16.52 -27.66
N VAL A 230 -15.47 17.32 -27.99
CA VAL A 230 -15.51 18.77 -27.76
C VAL A 230 -16.42 19.43 -28.80
N ILE A 231 -17.58 19.94 -28.36
CA ILE A 231 -18.63 20.45 -29.27
C ILE A 231 -18.57 21.96 -29.43
N GLN A 232 -18.38 22.68 -28.33
CA GLN A 232 -18.41 24.15 -28.28
C GLN A 232 -17.43 24.69 -27.26
N VAL A 233 -17.19 26.00 -27.30
CA VAL A 233 -16.20 26.67 -26.43
C VAL A 233 -16.63 26.68 -24.96
N ASP A 234 -17.83 27.17 -24.66
CA ASP A 234 -18.35 27.32 -23.29
C ASP A 234 -19.72 26.64 -23.12
N CYS A 235 -19.97 26.01 -21.96
CA CYS A 235 -21.27 25.42 -21.60
C CYS A 235 -22.16 26.34 -20.72
N GLY A 236 -21.76 27.60 -20.56
CA GLY A 236 -22.54 28.61 -19.85
C GLY A 236 -22.47 28.47 -18.32
N PRO A 237 -23.52 28.91 -17.59
CA PRO A 237 -23.44 29.14 -16.15
C PRO A 237 -23.30 27.87 -15.31
N ILE A 238 -23.87 26.75 -15.74
CA ILE A 238 -23.77 25.46 -15.02
C ILE A 238 -22.31 25.00 -14.92
N GLY A 239 -21.52 25.19 -15.98
CA GLY A 239 -20.09 24.90 -15.96
C GLY A 239 -19.23 25.85 -15.14
N ARG A 240 -19.79 26.92 -14.56
CA ARG A 240 -19.05 27.90 -13.76
C ARG A 240 -18.93 27.51 -12.29
N GLU A 241 -19.71 26.54 -11.81
CA GLU A 241 -19.56 26.04 -10.43
C GLU A 241 -18.20 25.37 -10.20
N GLY A 242 -17.65 24.73 -11.23
CA GLY A 242 -16.36 24.05 -11.21
C GLY A 242 -16.18 23.06 -10.06
N ILE A 243 -14.92 22.72 -9.82
CA ILE A 243 -14.46 21.85 -8.74
C ILE A 243 -13.38 22.57 -7.95
N PHE A 244 -13.37 22.39 -6.63
CA PHE A 244 -12.27 22.88 -5.81
C PHE A 244 -11.11 21.88 -5.91
N LEU A 245 -9.98 22.32 -6.45
CA LEU A 245 -8.80 21.50 -6.66
C LEU A 245 -7.72 21.81 -5.62
N THR A 246 -7.23 20.75 -4.97
CA THR A 246 -6.23 20.83 -3.89
C THR A 246 -5.05 19.88 -4.17
N ASP A 247 -4.01 19.99 -3.35
CA ASP A 247 -2.94 18.98 -3.29
C ASP A 247 -3.52 17.58 -3.06
N LEU A 248 -3.08 16.60 -3.85
CA LEU A 248 -3.42 15.22 -3.56
C LEU A 248 -2.51 14.73 -2.43
N LYS A 249 -3.04 14.65 -1.22
CA LYS A 249 -2.31 14.20 -0.03
C LYS A 249 -2.54 12.73 0.23
N ALA A 250 -1.49 12.00 0.58
CA ALA A 250 -1.61 10.64 1.12
C ALA A 250 -2.27 10.69 2.51
N ALA A 251 -2.72 9.53 3.02
CA ALA A 251 -3.21 9.40 4.39
C ALA A 251 -2.21 9.89 5.46
N ASN A 252 -0.92 9.95 5.10
CA ASN A 252 0.18 10.36 5.96
C ASN A 252 0.47 11.87 5.86
N GLY A 253 -0.40 12.66 5.22
CA GLY A 253 -0.25 14.11 5.05
C GLY A 253 0.79 14.57 4.02
N LYS A 254 1.65 13.65 3.52
CA LYS A 254 2.60 13.94 2.43
C LYS A 254 1.85 14.21 1.12
N SER A 255 2.18 15.32 0.45
CA SER A 255 1.67 15.63 -0.89
C SER A 255 2.25 14.64 -1.90
N MET A 256 1.37 13.86 -2.52
CA MET A 256 1.70 12.93 -3.61
C MET A 256 1.83 13.68 -4.93
N ILE A 257 0.79 14.46 -5.27
CA ILE A 257 0.77 15.30 -6.47
C ILE A 257 0.53 16.75 -6.04
N PRO A 258 1.48 17.65 -6.31
CA PRO A 258 1.36 19.04 -5.92
C PRO A 258 0.37 19.80 -6.82
N LEU A 259 -0.29 20.80 -6.24
CA LEU A 259 -1.32 21.63 -6.88
C LEU A 259 -0.81 22.27 -8.18
N ARG A 260 0.42 22.79 -8.18
CA ARG A 260 1.06 23.39 -9.37
C ARG A 260 0.99 22.49 -10.60
N LYS A 261 1.10 21.17 -10.42
CA LYS A 261 1.07 20.19 -11.52
C LYS A 261 -0.36 19.88 -11.95
N ARG A 262 -1.30 19.81 -11.01
CA ARG A 262 -2.72 19.54 -11.28
C ARG A 262 -3.44 20.70 -11.97
N LEU A 263 -2.95 21.93 -11.75
CA LEU A 263 -3.50 23.15 -12.35
C LEU A 263 -3.10 23.36 -13.82
N VAL A 264 -2.03 22.72 -14.30
CA VAL A 264 -1.53 22.97 -15.67
C VAL A 264 -2.58 22.61 -16.72
N GLY A 265 -2.92 23.59 -17.55
CA GLY A 265 -3.89 23.44 -18.64
C GLY A 265 -5.34 23.36 -18.21
N ARG A 266 -5.65 23.67 -16.94
CA ARG A 266 -7.02 23.88 -16.46
C ARG A 266 -7.44 25.33 -16.66
N VAL A 267 -8.74 25.58 -16.60
CA VAL A 267 -9.34 26.91 -16.72
C VAL A 267 -9.96 27.34 -15.38
N LEU A 268 -9.74 28.59 -14.98
CA LEU A 268 -10.28 29.16 -13.74
C LEU A 268 -11.78 29.43 -13.85
N THR A 269 -12.53 29.19 -12.77
CA THR A 269 -13.95 29.60 -12.68
C THR A 269 -14.13 30.99 -12.10
N GLU A 270 -13.26 31.38 -11.17
CA GLU A 270 -13.36 32.61 -10.39
C GLU A 270 -12.20 33.55 -10.72
N ASN A 271 -12.43 34.85 -10.51
CA ASN A 271 -11.38 35.85 -10.62
C ASN A 271 -10.40 35.71 -9.44
N LEU A 272 -9.10 35.65 -9.74
CA LEU A 272 -8.05 35.59 -8.72
C LEU A 272 -7.24 36.88 -8.69
N TYR A 273 -6.75 37.25 -7.51
CA TYR A 273 -5.89 38.43 -7.33
C TYR A 273 -4.48 37.98 -6.97
N LEU A 274 -3.54 38.08 -7.92
CA LEU A 274 -2.12 37.79 -7.69
C LEU A 274 -1.35 39.10 -7.60
N ASN A 275 -0.76 39.42 -6.44
CA ASN A 275 0.11 40.61 -6.29
C ASN A 275 -0.50 41.90 -6.87
N ASN A 276 -1.79 42.17 -6.59
CA ASN A 276 -2.60 43.27 -7.15
C ASN A 276 -2.89 43.22 -8.66
N GLN A 277 -2.57 42.14 -9.37
CA GLN A 277 -3.03 41.88 -10.73
C GLN A 277 -4.25 40.96 -10.72
N LEU A 278 -5.29 41.35 -11.45
CA LEU A 278 -6.51 40.56 -11.63
C LEU A 278 -6.27 39.51 -12.72
N ILE A 279 -6.39 38.24 -12.36
CA ILE A 279 -6.56 37.15 -13.31
C ILE A 279 -8.06 36.96 -13.49
N GLU A 280 -8.54 37.24 -14.69
CA GLU A 280 -9.93 37.05 -15.06
C GLU A 280 -10.31 35.56 -15.05
N ARG A 281 -11.58 35.32 -14.73
CA ARG A 281 -12.26 34.03 -14.90
C ARG A 281 -12.17 33.53 -16.34
N ASP A 282 -12.34 32.23 -16.53
CA ASP A 282 -12.26 31.54 -17.81
C ASP A 282 -10.88 31.63 -18.50
N ARG A 283 -9.84 32.09 -17.77
CA ARG A 283 -8.46 32.08 -18.25
C ARG A 283 -7.81 30.72 -18.01
N GLU A 284 -7.07 30.27 -19.02
CA GLU A 284 -6.24 29.06 -18.96
C GLU A 284 -5.00 29.24 -18.08
N LEU A 285 -4.57 28.15 -17.45
CA LEU A 285 -3.43 28.11 -16.55
C LEU A 285 -2.20 27.50 -17.22
N ASN A 286 -1.32 28.37 -17.72
CA ASN A 286 0.00 28.00 -18.21
C ASN A 286 0.87 27.53 -17.03
N PRO A 287 1.92 26.70 -17.25
CA PRO A 287 2.80 26.22 -16.18
C PRO A 287 3.33 27.32 -15.24
N VAL A 288 3.67 28.48 -15.79
CA VAL A 288 4.15 29.64 -15.02
C VAL A 288 3.03 30.25 -14.16
N LEU A 289 1.83 30.39 -14.71
CA LEU A 289 0.67 30.88 -13.96
C LEU A 289 0.24 29.87 -12.89
N ALA A 290 0.31 28.58 -13.19
CA ALA A 290 0.00 27.51 -12.25
C ALA A 290 0.96 27.48 -11.05
N GLU A 291 2.25 27.78 -11.26
CA GLU A 291 3.22 27.95 -10.16
C GLU A 291 2.87 29.16 -9.29
N LEU A 292 2.64 30.32 -9.90
CA LEU A 292 2.29 31.55 -9.18
C LEU A 292 0.99 31.40 -8.37
N VAL A 293 -0.04 30.78 -8.95
CA VAL A 293 -1.33 30.53 -8.30
C VAL A 293 -1.18 29.53 -7.15
N ALA A 294 -0.36 28.49 -7.31
CA ALA A 294 -0.13 27.52 -6.25
C ALA A 294 0.65 28.11 -5.06
N GLU A 295 1.54 29.07 -5.30
CA GLU A 295 2.26 29.79 -4.23
C GLU A 295 1.36 30.76 -3.48
N SER A 296 0.48 31.49 -4.17
CA SER A 296 -0.41 32.47 -3.54
C SER A 296 -1.64 31.84 -2.88
N TYR A 297 -2.14 30.73 -3.40
CA TYR A 297 -3.34 30.03 -2.92
C TYR A 297 -3.03 28.57 -2.55
N PRO A 298 -2.28 28.32 -1.45
CA PRO A 298 -1.88 26.98 -1.03
C PRO A 298 -3.06 26.10 -0.57
N SER A 299 -4.22 26.70 -0.27
CA SER A 299 -5.43 25.98 0.11
C SER A 299 -6.12 25.27 -1.06
N GLY A 300 -5.83 25.67 -2.30
CA GLY A 300 -6.55 25.21 -3.50
C GLY A 300 -7.36 26.31 -4.18
N VAL A 301 -7.85 26.00 -5.38
CA VAL A 301 -8.51 26.95 -6.30
C VAL A 301 -9.67 26.27 -7.01
N TYR A 302 -10.72 27.02 -7.32
CA TYR A 302 -11.82 26.54 -8.17
C TYR A 302 -11.44 26.55 -9.65
N VAL A 303 -11.60 25.40 -10.30
CA VAL A 303 -11.32 25.19 -11.72
C VAL A 303 -12.48 24.51 -12.42
N ARG A 304 -12.60 24.72 -13.73
CA ARG A 304 -13.58 24.01 -14.55
C ARG A 304 -13.20 22.53 -14.69
N SER A 305 -14.22 21.68 -14.79
CA SER A 305 -14.08 20.23 -14.88
C SER A 305 -15.13 19.61 -15.78
N ALA A 306 -14.81 18.43 -16.31
CA ALA A 306 -15.72 17.58 -17.05
C ALA A 306 -16.95 17.13 -16.23
N ILE A 307 -16.81 16.99 -14.90
CA ILE A 307 -17.89 16.56 -14.01
C ILE A 307 -19.03 17.59 -13.96
N THR A 308 -18.68 18.87 -13.97
CA THR A 308 -19.65 19.98 -13.86
C THR A 308 -20.02 20.60 -15.20
N CYS A 309 -19.57 20.02 -16.33
CA CYS A 309 -19.84 20.59 -17.64
C CYS A 309 -21.32 20.46 -17.99
N GLY A 310 -21.97 21.57 -18.36
CA GLY A 310 -23.39 21.54 -18.71
C GLY A 310 -23.72 20.63 -19.90
N LEU A 311 -22.78 20.46 -20.85
CA LEU A 311 -22.95 19.59 -22.02
C LEU A 311 -22.82 18.10 -21.67
N SER A 312 -21.91 17.75 -20.76
CA SER A 312 -21.77 16.37 -20.31
C SER A 312 -22.95 15.93 -19.47
N LEU A 313 -23.62 16.90 -18.83
CA LEU A 313 -24.84 16.69 -18.06
C LEU A 313 -26.10 16.61 -18.92
N GLY A 314 -26.08 17.05 -20.20
CA GLY A 314 -27.20 16.85 -21.14
C GLY A 314 -27.76 18.10 -21.84
N GLN A 315 -27.09 19.27 -21.79
CA GLN A 315 -27.59 20.53 -22.41
C GLN A 315 -27.89 20.45 -23.91
N THR A 316 -27.35 19.48 -24.64
CA THR A 316 -27.50 19.34 -26.10
C THR A 316 -27.95 17.93 -26.49
N GLN A 317 -28.63 17.79 -27.63
CA GLN A 317 -29.03 16.47 -28.18
C GLN A 317 -27.83 15.54 -28.46
N ARG A 318 -26.61 16.08 -28.47
CA ARG A 318 -25.34 15.35 -28.52
C ARG A 318 -24.70 15.42 -27.14
N SER A 319 -24.32 14.27 -26.59
CA SER A 319 -23.39 14.22 -25.46
C SER A 319 -22.06 14.84 -25.89
N GLY A 320 -21.43 15.63 -25.03
CA GLY A 320 -20.12 16.20 -25.33
C GLY A 320 -19.59 17.02 -24.17
N ILE A 321 -18.45 17.66 -24.38
CA ILE A 321 -17.82 18.54 -23.40
C ILE A 321 -17.50 19.89 -24.02
N CYS A 322 -17.42 20.92 -23.16
CA CYS A 322 -17.01 22.25 -23.57
C CYS A 322 -15.48 22.36 -23.57
N GLN A 323 -14.92 23.16 -24.49
CA GLN A 323 -13.48 23.39 -24.60
C GLN A 323 -12.89 23.89 -23.27
N LEU A 324 -13.54 24.86 -22.62
CA LEU A 324 -13.08 25.43 -21.34
C LEU A 324 -13.19 24.46 -20.16
N CYS A 325 -14.08 23.48 -20.24
CA CYS A 325 -14.32 22.50 -19.19
C CYS A 325 -13.28 21.38 -19.20
N TYR A 326 -12.78 21.07 -20.40
CA TYR A 326 -11.67 20.14 -20.58
C TYR A 326 -10.31 20.84 -20.43
N GLY A 327 -10.14 22.03 -21.02
CA GLY A 327 -8.91 22.81 -20.98
C GLY A 327 -7.93 22.42 -22.11
N TRP A 328 -6.67 22.22 -21.75
CA TRP A 328 -5.61 21.92 -22.72
C TRP A 328 -5.64 20.51 -23.29
N ASP A 329 -5.21 20.37 -24.54
CA ASP A 329 -4.66 19.11 -25.01
C ASP A 329 -3.29 18.91 -24.36
N LEU A 330 -3.13 17.75 -23.72
CA LEU A 330 -1.90 17.36 -23.02
C LEU A 330 -0.73 17.16 -23.98
N SER A 331 -0.99 16.90 -25.26
CA SER A 331 0.06 16.63 -26.25
C SER A 331 0.66 17.91 -26.84
N LEU A 332 -0.20 18.88 -27.18
CA LEU A 332 0.21 20.16 -27.78
C LEU A 332 0.55 21.22 -26.73
N GLY A 333 -0.12 21.20 -25.57
CA GLY A 333 0.05 22.22 -24.53
C GLY A 333 -0.73 23.50 -24.77
N ASP A 334 -1.77 23.45 -25.60
CA ASP A 334 -2.70 24.53 -25.90
C ASP A 334 -4.15 24.04 -25.68
N LEU A 335 -5.15 24.93 -25.74
CA LEU A 335 -6.57 24.54 -25.66
C LEU A 335 -6.95 23.50 -26.72
N VAL A 336 -7.76 22.51 -26.33
CA VAL A 336 -8.23 21.44 -27.24
C VAL A 336 -9.02 22.01 -28.40
N GLU A 337 -8.87 21.43 -29.59
CA GLU A 337 -9.63 21.85 -30.77
C GLU A 337 -11.09 21.37 -30.74
N LEU A 338 -11.98 22.13 -31.40
CA LEU A 338 -13.37 21.72 -31.55
C LEU A 338 -13.47 20.50 -32.48
N GLY A 339 -14.28 19.52 -32.10
CA GLY A 339 -14.44 18.25 -32.81
C GLY A 339 -13.47 17.15 -32.39
N GLU A 340 -12.60 17.40 -31.40
CA GLU A 340 -11.67 16.39 -30.90
C GLU A 340 -12.35 15.34 -30.00
N ALA A 341 -12.03 14.06 -30.23
CA ALA A 341 -12.62 12.91 -29.55
C ALA A 341 -11.94 12.62 -28.20
N VAL A 342 -11.99 13.59 -27.28
CA VAL A 342 -11.35 13.53 -25.95
C VAL A 342 -11.77 12.33 -25.10
N GLY A 343 -12.99 11.81 -25.31
CA GLY A 343 -13.45 10.60 -24.63
C GLY A 343 -12.65 9.35 -24.99
N ILE A 344 -12.31 9.16 -26.28
CA ILE A 344 -11.49 8.02 -26.72
C ILE A 344 -10.06 8.16 -26.19
N LEU A 345 -9.50 9.37 -26.26
CA LEU A 345 -8.18 9.68 -25.71
C LEU A 345 -8.12 9.36 -24.22
N ALA A 346 -9.11 9.80 -23.44
CA ALA A 346 -9.19 9.51 -22.01
C ALA A 346 -9.29 8.00 -21.70
N ALA A 347 -10.11 7.26 -22.46
CA ALA A 347 -10.25 5.81 -22.28
C ALA A 347 -8.91 5.08 -22.53
N GLN A 348 -8.15 5.51 -23.55
CA GLN A 348 -6.82 4.96 -23.84
C GLN A 348 -5.78 5.33 -22.79
N SER A 349 -5.73 6.61 -22.39
CA SER A 349 -4.82 7.11 -21.35
C SER A 349 -5.01 6.43 -20.00
N ILE A 350 -6.22 5.95 -19.69
CA ILE A 350 -6.51 5.15 -18.49
C ILE A 350 -6.19 3.67 -18.73
N GLY A 351 -6.53 3.17 -19.92
CA GLY A 351 -6.50 1.76 -20.24
C GLY A 351 -5.12 1.17 -20.57
N GLU A 352 -4.33 1.85 -21.40
CA GLU A 352 -2.99 1.42 -21.83
C GLU A 352 -2.03 1.26 -20.64
N PRO A 353 -1.96 2.20 -19.69
CA PRO A 353 -1.10 1.99 -18.53
C PRO A 353 -1.57 0.80 -17.68
N GLY A 354 -2.88 0.52 -17.66
CA GLY A 354 -3.47 -0.67 -17.03
C GLY A 354 -2.93 -1.99 -17.59
N THR A 355 -2.81 -2.12 -18.91
CA THR A 355 -2.18 -3.31 -19.54
C THR A 355 -0.68 -3.33 -19.25
N GLN A 356 -0.01 -2.17 -19.28
CA GLN A 356 1.41 -2.08 -18.97
C GLN A 356 1.75 -2.51 -17.53
N LEU A 357 0.91 -2.18 -16.54
CA LEU A 357 1.05 -2.64 -15.15
C LEU A 357 1.07 -4.17 -15.07
N THR A 358 0.17 -4.82 -15.82
CA THR A 358 0.08 -6.28 -15.85
C THR A 358 1.27 -6.94 -16.52
N MET A 359 1.86 -6.29 -17.53
CA MET A 359 3.07 -6.81 -18.17
C MET A 359 4.33 -6.61 -17.32
N ARG A 360 4.44 -5.54 -16.53
CA ARG A 360 5.63 -5.27 -15.70
C ARG A 360 5.82 -6.29 -14.58
N THR A 361 4.75 -6.94 -14.10
CA THR A 361 4.85 -8.00 -13.08
C THR A 361 5.54 -9.28 -13.55
N PHE A 362 5.65 -9.50 -14.86
CA PHE A 362 6.38 -10.64 -15.40
C PHE A 362 7.84 -10.67 -14.93
N HIS A 363 8.48 -9.49 -14.86
CA HIS A 363 9.90 -9.38 -14.52
C HIS A 363 10.19 -9.37 -13.02
N THR A 364 9.17 -9.28 -12.15
CA THR A 364 9.36 -9.28 -10.69
C THR A 364 9.24 -10.67 -10.05
N GLY A 365 8.61 -11.63 -10.73
CA GLY A 365 8.72 -13.07 -10.44
C GLY A 365 8.36 -13.48 -9.00
N GLY A 366 7.36 -12.82 -8.38
CA GLY A 366 6.92 -13.09 -7.02
C GLY A 366 7.92 -12.66 -5.92
N VAL A 367 8.95 -11.88 -6.27
CA VAL A 367 9.94 -11.36 -5.33
C VAL A 367 9.34 -10.19 -4.56
N ILE A 368 9.45 -10.25 -3.23
CA ILE A 368 8.92 -9.20 -2.36
C ILE A 368 9.83 -7.97 -2.45
N SER A 369 9.22 -6.83 -2.77
CA SER A 369 9.84 -5.52 -2.85
C SER A 369 9.02 -4.51 -2.06
N GLY A 370 9.70 -3.54 -1.46
CA GLY A 370 9.10 -2.51 -0.62
C GLY A 370 10.18 -1.80 0.18
N GLN A 371 9.80 -0.75 0.92
CA GLN A 371 10.71 -0.08 1.84
C GLN A 371 10.76 -0.84 3.16
N ALA A 372 11.96 -1.21 3.61
CA ALA A 372 12.18 -1.74 4.94
C ALA A 372 11.95 -0.65 5.99
N LEU A 373 11.49 -1.06 7.17
CA LEU A 373 11.52 -0.21 8.37
C LEU A 373 12.97 0.27 8.56
N ASP A 374 13.17 1.58 8.77
CA ASP A 374 14.49 2.11 9.12
C ASP A 374 14.82 1.66 10.55
N ARG A 375 15.37 0.44 10.65
CA ARG A 375 15.87 -0.16 11.89
C ARG A 375 17.31 0.27 12.09
N LEU A 376 17.61 0.83 13.26
CA LEU A 376 18.97 1.21 13.63
C LEU A 376 19.79 -0.05 13.90
N ARG A 377 20.90 -0.22 13.16
CA ARG A 377 21.78 -1.40 13.21
C ARG A 377 23.20 -1.05 13.59
N ALA A 378 23.90 -2.01 14.20
CA ALA A 378 25.27 -1.86 14.61
C ALA A 378 26.23 -1.80 13.40
N SER A 379 27.05 -0.76 13.31
CA SER A 379 28.12 -0.66 12.30
C SER A 379 29.31 -1.60 12.54
N GLY A 380 29.38 -2.28 13.67
CA GLY A 380 30.42 -3.27 13.96
C GLY A 380 30.20 -4.02 15.27
N SER A 381 30.97 -5.07 15.48
CA SER A 381 30.90 -5.88 16.71
C SER A 381 31.51 -5.18 17.92
N GLY A 382 31.03 -5.52 19.11
CA GLY A 382 31.61 -5.08 20.36
C GLY A 382 30.63 -5.20 21.53
N ARG A 383 31.05 -4.78 22.71
CA ARG A 383 30.22 -4.85 23.92
C ARG A 383 29.37 -3.59 24.08
N ALA A 384 28.08 -3.77 24.30
CA ALA A 384 27.10 -2.71 24.54
C ALA A 384 27.31 -2.09 25.94
N ILE A 385 27.52 -0.78 26.02
CA ILE A 385 27.69 -0.05 27.27
C ILE A 385 26.75 1.15 27.26
N TYR A 386 25.81 1.16 28.19
CA TYR A 386 25.01 2.34 28.49
C TYR A 386 25.73 3.14 29.59
N PRO A 387 26.21 4.36 29.29
CA PRO A 387 26.97 5.18 30.24
C PRO A 387 26.08 5.80 31.33
N VAL A 388 24.78 5.98 31.05
CA VAL A 388 23.81 6.58 31.97
C VAL A 388 22.61 5.63 32.12
N SER A 389 22.08 5.51 33.33
CA SER A 389 20.82 4.81 33.57
C SER A 389 19.65 5.63 33.04
N VAL A 390 18.95 5.14 32.03
CA VAL A 390 17.83 5.85 31.39
C VAL A 390 16.49 5.28 31.88
N LYS A 391 15.52 6.17 32.14
CA LYS A 391 14.16 5.79 32.52
C LYS A 391 13.40 5.26 31.31
N GLY A 392 12.68 4.16 31.50
CA GLY A 392 11.92 3.50 30.45
C GLY A 392 11.08 2.35 31.00
N ARG A 393 10.38 1.65 30.11
CA ARG A 393 9.56 0.48 30.45
C ARG A 393 9.84 -0.69 29.52
N LEU A 394 9.66 -1.92 29.99
CA LEU A 394 9.74 -3.10 29.12
C LEU A 394 8.43 -3.24 28.34
N VAL A 395 8.54 -3.37 27.02
CA VAL A 395 7.41 -3.53 26.10
C VAL A 395 7.68 -4.72 25.18
N ARG A 396 6.63 -5.46 24.83
CA ARG A 396 6.71 -6.48 23.78
C ARG A 396 6.67 -5.78 22.42
N SER A 397 7.75 -5.89 21.65
CA SER A 397 7.83 -5.43 20.26
C SER A 397 6.89 -6.20 19.34
N GLU A 398 6.59 -5.65 18.15
CA GLU A 398 5.80 -6.34 17.11
C GLU A 398 6.37 -7.73 16.74
N GLY A 399 7.68 -7.93 16.89
CA GLY A 399 8.36 -9.20 16.64
C GLY A 399 8.41 -10.17 17.83
N GLY A 400 7.66 -9.89 18.90
CA GLY A 400 7.54 -10.75 20.08
C GLY A 400 8.72 -10.71 21.06
N MET A 401 9.73 -9.85 20.84
CA MET A 401 10.81 -9.63 21.80
C MET A 401 10.44 -8.62 22.87
N ILE A 402 10.96 -8.84 24.07
CA ILE A 402 10.92 -7.84 25.14
C ILE A 402 12.00 -6.80 24.85
N GLY A 403 11.59 -5.60 24.47
CA GLY A 403 12.46 -4.43 24.32
C GLY A 403 12.25 -3.42 25.43
N PHE A 404 13.14 -2.44 25.53
CA PHE A 404 13.09 -1.35 26.51
C PHE A 404 12.70 -0.04 25.82
N PHE A 405 11.49 0.44 26.11
CA PHE A 405 10.94 1.69 25.57
C PHE A 405 11.52 2.89 26.30
N LEU A 406 12.09 3.82 25.55
CA LEU A 406 12.75 5.03 26.05
C LEU A 406 11.76 6.19 26.24
N TYR A 407 11.77 6.79 27.43
CA TYR A 407 11.06 8.06 27.68
C TYR A 407 11.95 9.30 27.45
N GLN A 408 13.25 9.11 27.32
CA GLN A 408 14.25 10.17 27.16
C GLN A 408 15.35 9.68 26.21
N ASP A 409 16.08 10.61 25.63
CA ASP A 409 17.18 10.30 24.73
C ASP A 409 18.28 9.50 25.45
N CYS A 410 18.78 8.47 24.76
CA CYS A 410 19.72 7.52 25.30
C CYS A 410 20.98 7.41 24.43
N ASN A 411 22.14 7.51 25.06
CA ASN A 411 23.42 7.27 24.41
C ASN A 411 23.86 5.82 24.62
N LEU A 412 24.23 5.12 23.55
CA LEU A 412 24.82 3.77 23.58
C LEU A 412 26.26 3.82 23.07
N LEU A 413 27.16 3.21 23.82
CA LEU A 413 28.56 3.00 23.43
C LEU A 413 28.78 1.53 23.07
N ILE A 414 29.32 1.26 21.89
CA ILE A 414 29.80 -0.08 21.53
C ILE A 414 31.33 -0.08 21.63
N SER A 415 31.85 -0.82 22.61
CA SER A 415 33.31 -0.96 22.81
C SER A 415 33.83 -2.14 22.01
N ARG A 416 34.73 -1.87 21.05
CA ARG A 416 35.42 -2.92 20.29
C ARG A 416 36.56 -3.55 21.13
N PRO A 417 36.96 -4.79 20.83
CA PRO A 417 38.15 -5.39 21.44
C PRO A 417 39.42 -4.57 21.21
N ASN A 418 39.50 -3.81 20.11
CA ASN A 418 40.64 -2.93 19.77
C ASN A 418 40.59 -1.57 20.50
N GLY A 419 39.77 -1.39 21.53
CA GLY A 419 39.66 -0.15 22.32
C GLY A 419 38.86 1.00 21.68
N LYS A 420 38.60 0.98 20.36
CA LYS A 420 37.74 1.98 19.69
C LYS A 420 36.29 1.87 20.14
N ARG A 421 35.67 3.00 20.51
CA ARG A 421 34.27 3.09 20.94
C ARG A 421 33.42 3.78 19.88
N LEU A 422 32.34 3.12 19.45
CA LEU A 422 31.32 3.71 18.58
C LEU A 422 30.20 4.29 19.43
N ARG A 423 29.74 5.51 19.11
CA ARG A 423 28.66 6.19 19.82
C ARG A 423 27.39 6.16 18.97
N TYR A 424 26.27 5.77 19.57
CA TYR A 424 24.92 5.88 18.99
C TYR A 424 24.07 6.72 19.93
N GLN A 425 23.18 7.52 19.35
CA GLN A 425 22.18 8.29 20.10
C GLN A 425 20.80 7.83 19.65
N PHE A 426 19.94 7.51 20.60
CA PHE A 426 18.56 7.09 20.37
C PHE A 426 17.62 8.14 20.94
N PRO A 427 16.67 8.67 20.15
CA PRO A 427 15.69 9.60 20.65
C PRO A 427 14.65 8.92 21.55
N GLN A 428 13.90 9.71 22.32
CA GLN A 428 12.71 9.25 23.04
C GLN A 428 11.70 8.57 22.10
N GLY A 429 10.91 7.62 22.64
CA GLY A 429 9.91 6.88 21.87
C GLY A 429 10.44 5.64 21.12
N VAL A 430 11.72 5.32 21.24
CA VAL A 430 12.33 4.14 20.60
C VAL A 430 12.33 2.93 21.54
N ILE A 431 12.11 1.74 21.00
CA ILE A 431 12.27 0.45 21.70
C ILE A 431 13.68 -0.08 21.47
N LEU A 432 14.51 -0.12 22.51
CA LEU A 432 15.83 -0.76 22.49
C LEU A 432 15.70 -2.29 22.61
N LEU A 433 16.40 -3.02 21.75
CA LEU A 433 16.38 -4.50 21.76
C LEU A 433 17.57 -5.11 22.52
N ILE A 434 18.57 -4.29 22.87
CA ILE A 434 19.86 -4.74 23.40
C ILE A 434 20.02 -4.43 24.88
N ARG A 435 20.58 -5.40 25.61
CA ARG A 435 20.85 -5.27 27.05
C ARG A 435 22.22 -4.68 27.32
N HIS A 436 22.37 -4.05 28.49
CA HIS A 436 23.67 -3.60 28.96
C HIS A 436 24.65 -4.77 29.08
N GLY A 437 25.86 -4.60 28.56
CA GLY A 437 26.94 -5.57 28.61
C GLY A 437 26.84 -6.71 27.60
N GLU A 438 25.81 -6.73 26.75
CA GLU A 438 25.62 -7.73 25.69
C GLU A 438 26.67 -7.59 24.60
N TRP A 439 27.10 -8.72 24.03
CA TRP A 439 28.01 -8.73 22.89
C TRP A 439 27.21 -8.59 21.59
N ILE A 440 27.47 -7.52 20.85
CA ILE A 440 26.78 -7.15 19.63
C ILE A 440 27.55 -7.67 18.42
N GLN A 441 26.84 -8.29 17.47
CA GLN A 441 27.37 -8.68 16.16
C GLN A 441 27.30 -7.51 15.16
N PRO A 442 28.18 -7.45 14.15
CA PRO A 442 28.03 -6.44 13.10
C PRO A 442 26.65 -6.58 12.45
N MET A 443 26.00 -5.45 12.14
CA MET A 443 24.68 -5.34 11.52
C MET A 443 23.50 -5.89 12.34
N GLN A 444 23.71 -6.26 13.60
CA GLN A 444 22.64 -6.61 14.53
C GLN A 444 21.72 -5.40 14.79
N GLU A 445 20.41 -5.66 14.93
CA GLU A 445 19.41 -4.63 15.23
C GLU A 445 19.59 -4.11 16.66
N LEU A 446 19.74 -2.79 16.80
CA LEU A 446 19.90 -2.12 18.09
C LEU A 446 18.56 -1.66 18.65
N ALA A 447 17.70 -1.11 17.79
CA ALA A 447 16.48 -0.44 18.22
C ALA A 447 15.39 -0.42 17.13
N GLN A 448 14.14 -0.32 17.55
CA GLN A 448 12.93 -0.21 16.73
C GLN A 448 12.17 1.08 17.08
N THR A 449 11.80 1.87 16.08
CA THR A 449 10.95 3.07 16.25
C THR A 449 9.48 2.66 16.36
N THR A 450 8.69 3.37 17.17
CA THR A 450 7.26 3.10 17.38
C THR A 450 6.34 4.09 16.66
N GLU A 451 6.86 5.02 15.87
CA GLU A 451 6.01 6.02 15.21
C GLU A 451 5.02 5.33 14.27
N ASP A 452 3.76 5.28 14.69
CA ASP A 452 2.63 4.80 13.88
C ASP A 452 2.50 5.61 12.57
N GLU A 453 2.96 6.87 12.56
CA GLU A 453 3.01 7.73 11.37
C GLU A 453 4.07 7.29 10.35
N GLN A 454 5.14 6.61 10.77
CA GLN A 454 6.08 5.90 9.87
C GLN A 454 5.63 4.46 9.59
N LEU A 455 4.83 3.85 10.48
CA LEU A 455 4.19 2.54 10.30
C LEU A 455 2.86 2.61 9.52
N ASN A 456 2.42 3.78 9.06
CA ASN A 456 1.53 3.91 7.90
C ASN A 456 2.31 3.54 6.64
N ARG A 457 2.73 2.28 6.66
CA ARG A 457 3.26 1.40 5.65
C ARG A 457 2.36 1.56 4.43
N ALA A 458 2.86 2.16 3.35
CA ALA A 458 2.08 2.31 2.13
C ALA A 458 1.57 0.96 1.58
N ASN A 459 2.12 -0.20 2.02
CA ASN A 459 1.76 -1.52 1.50
C ASN A 459 1.99 -2.68 2.50
N TRP A 460 1.61 -2.60 3.78
CA TRP A 460 1.63 -3.77 4.69
C TRP A 460 0.21 -4.10 5.17
N LEU A 461 -0.18 -5.38 5.10
CA LEU A 461 -1.52 -5.84 5.50
C LEU A 461 -1.51 -6.33 6.95
N LYS A 462 -2.44 -5.80 7.75
CA LYS A 462 -2.80 -6.34 9.07
C LYS A 462 -3.46 -7.71 8.88
N LYS A 463 -2.83 -8.78 9.34
CA LYS A 463 -3.40 -10.13 9.31
C LYS A 463 -3.57 -10.66 10.74
N PRO A 464 -4.75 -11.17 11.10
CA PRO A 464 -4.93 -11.84 12.37
C PRO A 464 -4.30 -13.24 12.30
N TYR A 465 -3.35 -13.50 13.20
CA TYR A 465 -2.76 -14.82 13.44
C TYR A 465 -3.38 -15.42 14.70
N GLN A 466 -3.71 -16.70 14.64
CA GLN A 466 -4.17 -17.43 15.82
C GLN A 466 -2.98 -17.83 16.69
N ILE A 467 -3.07 -17.55 17.99
CA ILE A 467 -2.13 -18.06 18.98
C ILE A 467 -2.55 -19.50 19.29
N SER A 468 -1.71 -20.48 18.97
CA SER A 468 -1.88 -21.87 19.41
C SER A 468 -0.71 -22.28 20.30
N SER A 469 -0.98 -23.10 21.32
CA SER A 469 0.07 -23.73 22.11
C SER A 469 0.55 -25.01 21.43
N GLN A 470 1.85 -25.29 21.48
CA GLN A 470 2.39 -26.61 21.09
C GLN A 470 2.33 -27.62 22.25
N LEU A 471 2.21 -27.12 23.48
CA LEU A 471 2.12 -27.93 24.69
C LEU A 471 0.66 -28.13 25.05
N GLY A 472 0.31 -29.38 25.33
CA GLY A 472 -0.98 -29.77 25.89
C GLY A 472 -0.91 -29.72 27.42
N GLY A 473 -1.84 -29.02 28.06
CA GLY A 473 -1.71 -28.70 29.48
C GLY A 473 -2.80 -27.81 30.05
N SER A 474 -2.78 -27.55 31.35
CA SER A 474 -3.71 -26.60 31.99
C SER A 474 -3.12 -25.18 32.03
N LEU A 475 -3.97 -24.18 31.77
CA LEU A 475 -3.61 -22.76 31.73
C LEU A 475 -3.63 -22.14 33.13
N TYR A 476 -2.55 -21.47 33.51
CA TYR A 476 -2.40 -20.72 34.75
C TYR A 476 -1.98 -19.27 34.47
N PHE A 477 -2.52 -18.34 35.24
CA PHE A 477 -2.06 -16.95 35.31
C PHE A 477 -1.04 -16.84 36.44
N VAL A 478 0.15 -16.30 36.17
CA VAL A 478 1.16 -16.04 37.20
C VAL A 478 1.27 -14.53 37.42
N GLY A 479 1.00 -14.12 38.66
CA GLY A 479 0.79 -12.73 39.07
C GLY A 479 -0.69 -12.49 39.35
N GLN A 480 -1.05 -12.18 40.60
CA GLN A 480 -2.43 -11.80 40.91
C GLN A 480 -2.82 -10.58 40.06
N PRO A 481 -3.95 -10.60 39.33
CA PRO A 481 -4.54 -9.37 38.85
C PRO A 481 -5.09 -8.66 40.09
N ASN A 482 -4.27 -7.85 40.75
CA ASN A 482 -4.82 -6.86 41.67
C ASN A 482 -5.66 -5.92 40.80
N VAL A 483 -6.97 -6.04 40.98
CA VAL A 483 -8.04 -5.32 40.26
C VAL A 483 -7.89 -3.78 40.35
N SER A 484 -6.96 -3.27 41.16
CA SER A 484 -6.72 -1.85 41.40
C SER A 484 -5.51 -1.22 40.69
N THR A 485 -4.71 -1.95 39.90
CA THR A 485 -3.61 -1.33 39.13
C THR A 485 -3.68 -1.69 37.65
N GLN A 486 -4.20 -0.77 36.84
CA GLN A 486 -4.27 -0.82 35.37
C GLN A 486 -2.90 -0.84 34.64
N ASN A 487 -1.79 -1.18 35.33
CA ASN A 487 -0.44 -0.94 34.84
C ASN A 487 0.45 -2.20 34.70
N THR A 488 -0.13 -3.38 34.54
CA THR A 488 0.65 -4.55 34.05
C THR A 488 0.12 -5.03 32.70
N ASN A 489 0.61 -4.38 31.65
CA ASN A 489 0.30 -4.66 30.24
C ASN A 489 0.89 -5.98 29.71
N LEU A 490 1.23 -6.93 30.58
CA LEU A 490 1.77 -8.23 30.20
C LEU A 490 1.18 -9.27 31.15
N ILE A 491 0.22 -10.05 30.66
CA ILE A 491 -0.29 -11.22 31.38
C ILE A 491 0.65 -12.38 31.04
N ASP A 492 1.35 -12.88 32.05
CA ASP A 492 2.17 -14.09 31.94
C ASP A 492 1.25 -15.32 31.97
N LEU A 493 1.00 -15.91 30.79
CA LEU A 493 0.27 -17.18 30.66
C LEU A 493 1.25 -18.34 30.82
N TRP A 494 0.95 -19.26 31.73
CA TRP A 494 1.73 -20.46 31.94
C TRP A 494 0.88 -21.67 31.57
N ILE A 495 1.39 -22.52 30.68
CA ILE A 495 0.74 -23.79 30.32
C ILE A 495 1.54 -24.91 30.98
N LEU A 496 0.93 -25.61 31.94
CA LEU A 496 1.54 -26.76 32.62
C LEU A 496 1.27 -28.05 31.85
N SER A 497 2.31 -28.73 31.39
CA SER A 497 2.19 -29.94 30.56
C SER A 497 1.47 -31.10 31.28
N GLY A 498 0.51 -31.76 30.62
CA GLY A 498 -0.16 -32.95 31.14
C GLY A 498 -0.90 -33.76 30.07
N ALA A 499 -0.77 -35.10 30.11
CA ALA A 499 -1.33 -36.03 29.12
C ALA A 499 -2.68 -36.63 29.57
N ARG A 500 -3.42 -37.22 28.61
CA ARG A 500 -4.67 -37.98 28.85
C ARG A 500 -4.33 -39.47 28.75
N LEU A 501 -4.77 -40.29 29.73
CA LEU A 501 -4.86 -41.73 29.49
C LEU A 501 -6.08 -41.99 28.60
N PRO A 502 -5.97 -42.74 27.50
CA PRO A 502 -7.15 -43.30 26.87
C PRO A 502 -7.83 -44.20 27.91
N GLN A 503 -9.14 -44.00 28.11
CA GLN A 503 -9.97 -44.65 29.16
C GLN A 503 -9.99 -46.19 29.15
N ARG A 504 -9.21 -46.87 28.28
CA ARG A 504 -9.26 -48.32 28.08
C ARG A 504 -8.06 -49.12 28.59
N GLN A 505 -7.05 -48.51 29.23
CA GLN A 505 -5.95 -49.30 29.80
C GLN A 505 -5.81 -49.05 31.31
N LYS A 506 -6.49 -49.89 32.09
CA LYS A 506 -6.16 -50.12 33.50
C LYS A 506 -4.85 -50.92 33.55
N TYR A 507 -3.71 -50.25 33.56
CA TYR A 507 -2.46 -50.91 33.95
C TYR A 507 -2.35 -50.92 35.48
N LYS A 508 -2.38 -52.12 36.06
CA LYS A 508 -1.82 -52.40 37.38
C LYS A 508 -0.30 -52.32 37.28
N SER A 509 0.28 -51.15 37.50
CA SER A 509 1.65 -50.97 38.03
C SER A 509 2.11 -49.54 37.79
N PHE A 510 2.22 -48.77 38.87
CA PHE A 510 3.45 -48.07 39.25
C PHE A 510 3.23 -47.59 40.68
N SER A 511 3.78 -48.35 41.62
CA SER A 511 3.88 -47.98 43.03
C SER A 511 4.69 -46.69 43.16
N VAL A 512 4.03 -45.56 43.37
CA VAL A 512 4.67 -44.38 43.96
C VAL A 512 4.65 -44.61 45.47
N SER A 513 5.75 -45.14 45.98
CA SER A 513 6.00 -45.26 47.41
C SER A 513 6.41 -43.89 48.00
N SER A 514 5.97 -43.68 49.24
CA SER A 514 6.36 -42.63 50.20
C SER A 514 5.93 -41.18 49.93
N VAL A 515 4.81 -40.81 50.58
CA VAL A 515 4.49 -39.51 51.21
C VAL A 515 4.72 -38.25 50.36
N GLY A 516 3.66 -37.78 49.72
CA GLY A 516 3.56 -36.42 49.19
C GLY A 516 2.15 -36.14 48.67
N ASP A 517 1.63 -34.95 49.01
CA ASP A 517 0.44 -34.29 48.45
C ASP A 517 -0.90 -34.46 49.20
N TRP A 518 -1.05 -33.72 50.30
CA TRP A 518 -2.29 -32.97 50.57
C TRP A 518 -1.91 -31.52 50.88
N VAL A 519 -2.23 -30.59 49.98
CA VAL A 519 -2.33 -29.17 50.33
C VAL A 519 -3.79 -28.93 50.68
N ALA A 520 -4.09 -28.99 51.97
CA ALA A 520 -5.29 -28.36 52.50
C ALA A 520 -5.15 -26.85 52.30
N SER A 521 -6.11 -26.22 51.62
CA SER A 521 -6.30 -24.77 51.70
C SER A 521 -7.12 -24.45 52.96
N PRO A 522 -6.68 -23.54 53.84
CA PRO A 522 -7.61 -22.75 54.61
C PRO A 522 -8.07 -21.60 53.71
N THR A 523 -9.29 -21.69 53.21
CA THR A 523 -9.95 -20.57 52.52
C THR A 523 -10.18 -19.42 53.50
N LEU A 524 -9.93 -18.18 53.06
CA LEU A 524 -10.72 -17.02 53.49
C LEU A 524 -10.97 -16.14 52.26
N GLY A 525 -12.18 -16.27 51.72
CA GLY A 525 -12.78 -15.30 50.79
C GLY A 525 -12.93 -15.77 49.34
N GLY A 526 -14.12 -16.25 48.98
CA GLY A 526 -14.70 -16.02 47.65
C GLY A 526 -14.84 -17.23 46.70
N SER A 527 -16.05 -17.79 46.69
CA SER A 527 -16.70 -18.59 45.63
C SER A 527 -16.04 -19.91 45.18
N SER A 528 -16.66 -20.99 45.63
CA SER A 528 -16.59 -22.37 45.13
C SER A 528 -16.89 -22.46 43.62
N ILE A 529 -15.96 -23.04 42.86
CA ILE A 529 -16.26 -23.67 41.57
C ILE A 529 -16.11 -25.17 41.81
N GLY A 530 -17.22 -25.91 41.67
CA GLY A 530 -17.23 -27.36 41.77
C GLY A 530 -16.33 -27.96 40.68
N LEU A 531 -15.32 -28.71 41.10
CA LEU A 531 -14.53 -29.57 40.22
C LEU A 531 -15.37 -30.80 39.90
N GLU A 532 -15.96 -30.85 38.70
CA GLU A 532 -16.48 -32.09 38.15
C GLU A 532 -15.33 -33.11 38.02
N ALA A 533 -15.53 -34.31 38.54
CA ALA A 533 -14.51 -35.34 38.77
C ALA A 533 -13.89 -35.98 37.50
N ASN A 534 -13.98 -35.33 36.33
CA ASN A 534 -13.56 -35.90 35.04
C ASN A 534 -12.27 -35.30 34.44
N GLU A 535 -11.56 -34.41 35.16
CA GLU A 535 -10.36 -33.73 34.65
C GLU A 535 -9.03 -34.16 35.31
N LEU A 536 -8.85 -35.45 35.60
CA LEU A 536 -7.55 -35.95 36.08
C LEU A 536 -6.53 -35.99 34.93
N ALA A 537 -5.65 -34.98 34.86
CA ALA A 537 -4.48 -34.98 34.00
C ALA A 537 -3.35 -35.81 34.63
N LEU A 538 -2.90 -36.86 33.94
CA LEU A 538 -1.72 -37.61 34.35
C LEU A 538 -0.48 -36.95 33.74
N ILE A 539 0.43 -36.54 34.59
CA ILE A 539 1.72 -35.95 34.21
C ILE A 539 2.68 -37.12 34.01
N SER A 540 3.16 -37.33 32.78
CA SER A 540 4.10 -38.39 32.46
C SER A 540 5.53 -38.03 32.94
N GLY A 541 6.42 -39.02 33.08
CA GLY A 541 7.84 -38.76 33.41
C GLY A 541 8.60 -37.95 32.34
N LEU A 542 8.02 -37.79 31.14
CA LEU A 542 8.56 -36.98 30.04
C LEU A 542 8.21 -35.48 30.19
N ASP A 543 7.23 -35.17 31.04
CA ASP A 543 6.72 -33.82 31.31
C ASP A 543 7.44 -33.16 32.50
N THR A 544 8.38 -33.86 33.13
CA THR A 544 9.15 -33.39 34.28
C THR A 544 10.64 -33.25 33.95
N ILE A 545 11.28 -32.25 34.54
CA ILE A 545 12.72 -31.99 34.48
C ILE A 545 13.28 -32.22 35.87
N THR A 546 14.35 -33.01 35.97
CA THR A 546 15.08 -33.17 37.25
C THR A 546 16.24 -32.19 37.31
N VAL A 547 16.34 -31.44 38.40
CA VAL A 547 17.36 -30.41 38.58
C VAL A 547 18.05 -30.59 39.93
N SER A 548 19.34 -30.28 39.99
CA SER A 548 20.10 -30.32 41.25
C SER A 548 19.63 -29.21 42.19
N ILE A 549 19.49 -29.51 43.49
CA ILE A 549 18.99 -28.53 44.48
C ILE A 549 19.89 -27.29 44.58
N GLN A 550 21.18 -27.45 44.29
CA GLN A 550 22.17 -26.36 44.29
C GLN A 550 21.86 -25.27 43.25
N GLU A 551 21.07 -25.59 42.22
CA GLU A 551 20.71 -24.68 41.13
C GLU A 551 19.39 -23.93 41.39
N LEU A 552 18.62 -24.29 42.43
CA LEU A 552 17.34 -23.68 42.78
C LEU A 552 17.47 -22.68 43.96
N PRO A 553 16.58 -21.67 44.05
CA PRO A 553 16.50 -20.81 45.23
C PRO A 553 16.06 -21.61 46.47
N LEU A 554 16.75 -21.43 47.61
CA LEU A 554 16.62 -22.22 48.86
C LEU A 554 15.25 -22.15 49.55
N ALA A 555 14.27 -21.41 49.02
CA ALA A 555 12.99 -21.11 49.67
C ALA A 555 11.75 -21.60 48.91
N SER A 556 11.88 -22.41 47.84
CA SER A 556 10.74 -22.78 46.99
C SER A 556 10.01 -24.04 47.50
N SER A 557 8.92 -23.89 48.26
CA SER A 557 8.09 -25.02 48.70
C SER A 557 7.46 -25.78 47.52
N PRO A 558 7.12 -27.08 47.67
CA PRO A 558 6.33 -27.80 46.67
C PRO A 558 5.09 -27.00 46.27
N GLY A 559 4.88 -26.83 44.97
CA GLY A 559 3.80 -26.02 44.40
C GLY A 559 4.22 -24.60 43.97
N THR A 560 5.39 -24.11 44.39
CA THR A 560 5.89 -22.80 43.95
C THR A 560 6.35 -22.82 42.49
N PHE A 561 6.13 -21.70 41.80
CA PHE A 561 6.57 -21.50 40.42
C PHE A 561 7.96 -20.88 40.40
N VAL A 562 8.91 -21.54 39.73
CA VAL A 562 10.27 -21.03 39.52
C VAL A 562 10.35 -20.50 38.10
N SER A 563 10.62 -19.21 37.95
CA SER A 563 10.76 -18.58 36.64
C SER A 563 12.15 -18.82 36.04
N ALA A 564 12.20 -18.92 34.71
CA ALA A 564 13.45 -18.90 33.96
C ALA A 564 14.17 -17.56 34.21
N ALA A 565 15.48 -17.61 34.45
CA ALA A 565 16.37 -16.51 34.87
C ALA A 565 16.46 -16.19 36.37
N THR A 566 15.83 -16.97 37.26
CA THR A 566 16.19 -16.95 38.69
C THR A 566 17.67 -17.36 38.85
N ARG A 567 18.43 -16.64 39.69
CA ARG A 567 19.84 -16.94 39.97
C ARG A 567 19.92 -17.96 41.09
N SER A 568 20.81 -18.94 40.95
CA SER A 568 21.18 -19.83 42.06
C SER A 568 21.87 -19.00 43.16
N ASN A 569 21.56 -19.30 44.42
CA ASN A 569 22.19 -18.66 45.58
C ASN A 569 23.68 -18.98 45.71
N LYS A 570 24.18 -20.07 45.09
CA LYS A 570 25.60 -20.49 45.17
C LYS A 570 26.42 -20.12 43.93
N ASN A 571 25.79 -20.07 42.74
CA ASN A 571 26.43 -19.71 41.48
C ASN A 571 25.71 -18.53 40.82
N MET A 572 26.09 -17.30 41.19
CA MET A 572 25.50 -16.07 40.64
C MET A 572 25.64 -15.92 39.11
N PHE A 573 26.54 -16.69 38.48
CA PHE A 573 26.81 -16.64 37.05
C PHE A 573 25.98 -17.63 36.20
N LYS A 574 25.37 -18.66 36.82
CA LYS A 574 24.60 -19.68 36.10
C LYS A 574 23.11 -19.38 36.24
N ARG A 575 22.45 -19.02 35.13
CA ARG A 575 21.00 -18.74 35.09
C ARG A 575 20.21 -20.01 34.85
N PHE A 576 19.09 -20.15 35.56
CA PHE A 576 18.13 -21.22 35.30
C PHE A 576 17.50 -21.06 33.91
N GLN A 577 17.60 -22.08 33.06
CA GLN A 577 17.13 -22.03 31.67
C GLN A 577 15.64 -22.43 31.55
N ASP A 578 15.20 -23.42 32.31
CA ASP A 578 13.86 -23.99 32.21
C ASP A 578 13.02 -23.62 33.44
N GLY A 579 12.06 -22.71 33.31
CA GLY A 579 11.11 -22.40 34.39
C GLY A 579 10.09 -23.53 34.58
N GLY A 580 9.62 -23.76 35.80
CA GLY A 580 8.75 -24.89 36.12
C GLY A 580 8.05 -24.75 37.46
N ARG A 581 6.99 -25.54 37.67
CA ARG A 581 6.39 -25.71 39.01
C ARG A 581 7.15 -26.78 39.78
N VAL A 582 7.60 -26.47 40.99
CA VAL A 582 8.30 -27.43 41.85
C VAL A 582 7.30 -28.47 42.33
N ARG A 583 7.53 -29.74 42.00
CA ARG A 583 6.61 -30.84 42.35
C ARG A 583 7.06 -31.59 43.58
N CYS A 584 8.30 -32.07 43.59
CA CYS A 584 8.85 -32.74 44.76
C CYS A 584 10.34 -32.46 44.95
N TRP A 585 10.78 -32.65 46.19
CA TRP A 585 12.16 -32.53 46.63
C TRP A 585 12.69 -33.91 47.06
N SER A 586 13.86 -34.28 46.56
CA SER A 586 14.70 -35.35 47.11
C SER A 586 15.87 -34.72 47.88
N ARG A 587 16.78 -35.53 48.45
CA ARG A 587 17.94 -35.00 49.20
C ARG A 587 18.95 -34.26 48.32
N GLU A 588 19.04 -34.60 47.03
CA GLU A 588 20.02 -34.02 46.10
C GLU A 588 19.39 -33.37 44.85
N ARG A 589 18.15 -33.73 44.54
CA ARG A 589 17.46 -33.34 43.29
C ARG A 589 16.04 -32.85 43.57
N ALA A 590 15.58 -31.88 42.81
CA ALA A 590 14.18 -31.46 42.76
C ALA A 590 13.58 -31.82 41.40
N THR A 591 12.30 -32.14 41.36
CA THR A 591 11.57 -32.36 40.10
C THR A 591 10.68 -31.17 39.79
N LEU A 592 10.79 -30.67 38.56
CA LEU A 592 10.02 -29.55 38.03
C LEU A 592 9.06 -30.06 36.95
N GLN A 593 7.83 -29.56 36.93
CA GLN A 593 6.93 -29.74 35.79
C GLN A 593 7.27 -28.73 34.69
N ARG A 594 7.34 -29.18 33.44
CA ARG A 594 7.58 -28.31 32.28
C ARG A 594 6.47 -27.27 32.13
N VAL A 595 6.88 -26.04 31.84
CA VAL A 595 6.00 -24.90 31.61
C VAL A 595 6.23 -24.35 30.21
N GLY A 596 5.15 -24.15 29.46
CA GLY A 596 5.14 -23.22 28.33
C GLY A 596 4.78 -21.81 28.80
N ARG A 597 5.69 -20.84 28.69
CA ARG A 597 5.40 -19.44 29.04
C ARG A 597 5.00 -18.66 27.81
N LEU A 598 3.73 -18.29 27.72
CA LEU A 598 3.17 -17.50 26.61
C LEU A 598 2.93 -16.06 27.09
N LEU A 599 3.58 -15.11 26.43
CA LEU A 599 3.43 -13.68 26.71
C LEU A 599 2.43 -13.10 25.72
N SER A 600 1.24 -12.75 26.18
CA SER A 600 0.21 -12.19 25.28
C SER A 600 0.25 -10.65 25.25
N PRO A 601 0.14 -10.03 24.06
CA PRO A 601 -0.06 -8.60 23.95
C PRO A 601 -1.46 -8.17 24.45
N THR A 602 -1.51 -7.00 25.10
CA THR A 602 -2.70 -6.44 25.79
C THR A 602 -3.94 -6.25 24.94
N GLU A 603 -3.77 -6.02 23.64
CA GLU A 603 -4.88 -5.69 22.74
C GLU A 603 -5.65 -6.92 22.26
N THR A 604 -5.23 -8.12 22.68
CA THR A 604 -5.85 -9.37 22.23
C THR A 604 -6.78 -9.89 23.31
N ALA A 605 -8.07 -10.00 22.97
CA ALA A 605 -9.05 -10.68 23.79
C ALA A 605 -8.68 -12.18 23.84
N LEU A 606 -7.83 -12.56 24.80
CA LEU A 606 -7.61 -13.95 25.17
C LEU A 606 -8.88 -14.46 25.82
N VAL A 607 -9.60 -15.34 25.13
CA VAL A 607 -10.79 -16.00 25.67
C VAL A 607 -10.30 -17.26 26.39
N SER A 608 -9.62 -17.12 27.53
CA SER A 608 -9.20 -18.29 28.31
C SER A 608 -9.43 -18.08 29.81
N ARG A 609 -10.24 -18.96 30.41
CA ARG A 609 -10.47 -19.02 31.87
C ARG A 609 -9.27 -19.68 32.56
N TYR A 610 -8.98 -19.26 33.79
CA TYR A 610 -7.95 -19.90 34.62
C TYR A 610 -8.28 -21.38 34.83
N GLY A 611 -7.30 -22.26 34.70
CA GLY A 611 -7.46 -23.71 34.84
C GLY A 611 -7.95 -24.43 33.58
N LEU A 612 -8.31 -23.73 32.49
CA LEU A 612 -8.74 -24.35 31.24
C LEU A 612 -7.63 -25.27 30.69
N ARG A 613 -7.97 -26.52 30.36
CA ARG A 613 -7.08 -27.43 29.67
C ARG A 613 -7.03 -27.11 28.17
N ILE A 614 -5.82 -27.06 27.64
CA ILE A 614 -5.51 -26.71 26.26
C ILE A 614 -4.87 -27.93 25.61
N ASP A 615 -5.41 -28.35 24.49
CA ASP A 615 -4.77 -29.36 23.65
C ASP A 615 -3.75 -28.70 22.70
N PRO A 616 -2.68 -29.43 22.30
CA PRO A 616 -1.76 -28.92 21.30
C PRO A 616 -2.52 -28.48 20.03
N GLY A 617 -2.33 -27.23 19.62
CA GLY A 617 -3.01 -26.63 18.46
C GLY A 617 -4.29 -25.86 18.78
N MET A 618 -4.83 -25.93 20.01
CA MET A 618 -6.02 -25.16 20.39
C MET A 618 -5.72 -23.66 20.41
N SER A 619 -6.63 -22.86 19.85
CA SER A 619 -6.48 -21.40 19.71
C SER A 619 -6.80 -20.69 21.02
N LEU A 620 -5.83 -19.96 21.56
CA LEU A 620 -5.93 -19.18 22.81
C LEU A 620 -6.42 -17.74 22.57
N GLY A 621 -6.19 -17.21 21.37
CA GLY A 621 -6.54 -15.84 21.00
C GLY A 621 -6.04 -15.49 19.60
N ARG A 622 -6.26 -14.24 19.17
CA ARG A 622 -5.79 -13.73 17.87
C ARG A 622 -4.89 -12.52 18.08
N VAL A 623 -3.70 -12.54 17.47
CA VAL A 623 -2.77 -11.38 17.41
C VAL A 623 -2.82 -10.82 16.01
N VAL A 624 -2.96 -9.50 15.88
CA VAL A 624 -2.87 -8.84 14.59
C VAL A 624 -1.39 -8.53 14.33
N LEU A 625 -0.81 -9.16 13.31
CA LEU A 625 0.57 -8.91 12.86
C LEU A 625 0.54 -8.21 11.51
N TYR A 626 1.55 -7.38 11.25
CA TYR A 626 1.69 -6.69 9.98
C TYR A 626 2.58 -7.48 9.04
N THR A 627 2.04 -7.91 7.91
CA THR A 627 2.83 -8.62 6.89
C THR A 627 3.20 -7.67 5.75
N PRO A 628 4.44 -7.68 5.24
CA PRO A 628 4.76 -6.94 4.03
C PRO A 628 3.87 -7.47 2.90
N VAL A 629 3.18 -6.57 2.21
CA VAL A 629 2.50 -6.98 0.98
C VAL A 629 3.58 -7.15 -0.08
N ALA A 630 3.47 -8.21 -0.86
CA ALA A 630 4.23 -8.28 -2.09
C ALA A 630 3.94 -7.03 -2.92
N GLY A 631 4.96 -6.43 -3.53
CA GLY A 631 4.76 -5.39 -4.54
C GLY A 631 4.10 -5.95 -5.80
N ASP A 632 3.00 -6.68 -5.66
CA ASP A 632 2.13 -7.10 -6.75
C ASP A 632 1.42 -5.84 -7.26
N ILE A 633 2.11 -5.21 -8.20
CA ILE A 633 1.70 -4.03 -8.96
C ILE A 633 0.26 -4.19 -9.52
N THR A 634 -0.16 -5.43 -9.70
CA THR A 634 -1.42 -5.82 -10.33
C THR A 634 -2.63 -5.84 -9.40
N GLN A 635 -2.48 -5.75 -8.06
CA GLN A 635 -3.63 -5.74 -7.14
C GLN A 635 -4.47 -4.46 -7.24
N ALA A 636 -3.94 -3.38 -7.81
CA ALA A 636 -4.67 -2.14 -8.00
C ALA A 636 -5.76 -2.25 -9.08
N LEU A 637 -5.52 -2.99 -10.18
CA LEU A 637 -6.45 -3.02 -11.32
C LEU A 637 -7.86 -3.55 -10.95
N PRO A 638 -8.03 -4.67 -10.23
CA PRO A 638 -9.36 -5.10 -9.79
C PRO A 638 -10.05 -4.10 -8.87
N LYS A 639 -9.29 -3.34 -8.08
CA LYS A 639 -9.84 -2.27 -7.22
C LYS A 639 -10.33 -1.11 -8.08
N ILE A 640 -9.51 -0.66 -9.03
CA ILE A 640 -9.85 0.42 -9.98
C ILE A 640 -11.10 0.03 -10.77
N GLU A 641 -11.15 -1.20 -11.29
CA GLU A 641 -12.34 -1.72 -11.97
C GLU A 641 -13.57 -1.70 -11.04
N ALA A 642 -13.42 -2.10 -9.78
CA ALA A 642 -14.53 -2.10 -8.84
C ALA A 642 -15.03 -0.68 -8.50
N PHE A 643 -14.18 0.35 -8.59
CA PHE A 643 -14.60 1.75 -8.51
C PHE A 643 -15.39 2.18 -9.75
N PHE A 644 -14.86 1.93 -10.96
CA PHE A 644 -15.56 2.26 -12.21
C PHE A 644 -16.87 1.48 -12.41
N GLU A 645 -16.95 0.25 -11.91
CA GLU A 645 -18.17 -0.56 -11.98
C GLU A 645 -19.18 -0.22 -10.88
N ALA A 646 -18.82 0.68 -9.96
CA ALA A 646 -19.62 1.08 -8.81
C ALA A 646 -20.30 -0.08 -8.07
N ARG A 647 -19.53 -1.14 -7.77
CA ARG A 647 -20.06 -2.36 -7.14
C ARG A 647 -20.71 -2.06 -5.78
N SER A 648 -21.78 -2.78 -5.45
CA SER A 648 -22.62 -2.50 -4.26
C SER A 648 -21.90 -2.53 -2.92
N TYR A 649 -20.83 -3.31 -2.78
CA TYR A 649 -20.04 -3.39 -1.54
C TYR A 649 -19.12 -2.18 -1.32
N GLN A 650 -19.00 -1.29 -2.30
CA GLN A 650 -18.12 -0.13 -2.18
C GLN A 650 -18.63 0.84 -1.09
N PRO A 651 -17.72 1.43 -0.31
CA PRO A 651 -18.09 2.27 0.84
C PRO A 651 -18.78 3.57 0.41
N PHE A 652 -18.51 4.06 -0.80
CA PHE A 652 -19.03 5.33 -1.26
C PHE A 652 -20.55 5.33 -1.49
N HIS A 653 -21.20 4.18 -1.72
CA HIS A 653 -22.66 4.09 -1.76
C HIS A 653 -23.28 4.50 -0.42
N ARG A 654 -22.69 4.03 0.69
CA ARG A 654 -23.13 4.42 2.04
C ARG A 654 -22.82 5.89 2.31
N ALA A 655 -21.68 6.39 1.81
CA ALA A 655 -21.30 7.79 1.95
C ALA A 655 -22.26 8.72 1.19
N LEU A 656 -22.66 8.35 -0.02
CA LEU A 656 -23.64 9.06 -0.83
C LEU A 656 -24.98 9.20 -0.09
N CYS A 657 -25.55 8.08 0.39
CA CYS A 657 -26.82 8.12 1.13
C CYS A 657 -26.70 8.97 2.41
N ARG A 658 -25.61 8.80 3.19
CA ARG A 658 -25.38 9.60 4.39
C ARG A 658 -25.24 11.09 4.08
N GLY A 659 -24.45 11.44 3.05
CA GLY A 659 -24.27 12.83 2.60
C GLY A 659 -25.59 13.45 2.16
N PHE A 660 -26.42 12.70 1.43
CA PHE A 660 -27.73 13.15 1.01
C PHE A 660 -28.67 13.43 2.19
N TYR A 661 -28.85 12.47 3.10
CA TYR A 661 -29.74 12.65 4.25
C TYR A 661 -29.24 13.71 5.24
N THR A 662 -27.93 13.89 5.38
CA THR A 662 -27.38 14.97 6.21
C THR A 662 -27.72 16.35 5.63
N LEU A 663 -27.59 16.54 4.32
CA LEU A 663 -28.00 17.79 3.66
C LEU A 663 -29.51 18.04 3.78
N LEU A 664 -30.33 17.00 3.66
CA LEU A 664 -31.78 17.12 3.90
C LEU A 664 -32.08 17.54 5.35
N SER A 665 -31.39 16.94 6.33
CA SER A 665 -31.58 17.29 7.75
C SER A 665 -31.18 18.73 8.09
N LEU A 666 -30.29 19.31 7.29
CA LEU A 666 -29.88 20.72 7.40
C LEU A 666 -30.86 21.70 6.72
N GLY A 667 -31.93 21.20 6.08
CA GLY A 667 -32.97 22.01 5.46
C GLY A 667 -32.72 22.42 4.01
N PHE A 668 -31.72 21.82 3.33
CA PHE A 668 -31.50 22.06 1.90
C PHE A 668 -32.57 21.39 1.04
N SER A 669 -32.80 21.91 -0.19
CA SER A 669 -33.73 21.30 -1.14
C SER A 669 -33.27 19.90 -1.55
N ARG A 670 -34.21 18.99 -1.84
CA ARG A 670 -33.90 17.62 -2.30
C ARG A 670 -33.01 17.61 -3.54
N TYR A 671 -33.27 18.52 -4.48
CA TYR A 671 -32.44 18.71 -5.67
C TYR A 671 -31.00 19.07 -5.30
N PHE A 672 -30.81 20.15 -4.53
CA PHE A 672 -29.48 20.63 -4.13
C PHE A 672 -28.71 19.59 -3.33
N ALA A 673 -29.38 18.91 -2.40
CA ALA A 673 -28.82 17.85 -1.59
C ALA A 673 -28.32 16.68 -2.46
N ALA A 674 -29.10 16.28 -3.46
CA ALA A 674 -28.75 15.17 -4.33
C ALA A 674 -27.56 15.52 -5.24
N VAL A 675 -27.57 16.68 -5.89
CA VAL A 675 -26.46 17.14 -6.77
C VAL A 675 -25.17 17.29 -5.98
N SER A 676 -25.23 17.92 -4.80
CA SER A 676 -24.07 18.13 -3.94
C SER A 676 -23.48 16.81 -3.43
N ALA A 677 -24.34 15.88 -2.98
CA ALA A 677 -23.90 14.56 -2.52
C ALA A 677 -23.28 13.73 -3.67
N LEU A 678 -23.86 13.80 -4.86
CA LEU A 678 -23.36 13.13 -6.05
C LEU A 678 -22.00 13.70 -6.48
N LYS A 679 -21.87 15.03 -6.56
CA LYS A 679 -20.61 15.72 -6.87
C LYS A 679 -19.50 15.37 -5.86
N ALA A 680 -19.80 15.42 -4.57
CA ALA A 680 -18.84 15.03 -3.52
C ALA A 680 -18.38 13.57 -3.68
N THR A 681 -19.30 12.67 -4.02
CA THR A 681 -18.99 11.26 -4.21
C THR A 681 -18.16 11.01 -5.47
N GLN A 682 -18.43 11.73 -6.56
CA GLN A 682 -17.64 11.69 -7.79
C GLN A 682 -16.20 12.17 -7.56
N LEU A 683 -16.02 13.27 -6.80
CA LEU A 683 -14.68 13.77 -6.43
C LEU A 683 -13.90 12.75 -5.58
N TYR A 684 -14.58 12.07 -4.66
CA TYR A 684 -14.00 10.98 -3.88
C TYR A 684 -13.53 9.81 -4.77
N ILE A 685 -14.36 9.38 -5.73
CA ILE A 685 -14.00 8.30 -6.66
C ILE A 685 -12.78 8.70 -7.49
N ARG A 686 -12.72 9.96 -7.97
CA ARG A 686 -11.56 10.49 -8.71
C ARG A 686 -10.29 10.37 -7.89
N GLU A 687 -10.30 10.87 -6.66
CA GLU A 687 -9.12 10.86 -5.77
C GLU A 687 -8.68 9.44 -5.40
N ALA A 688 -9.63 8.53 -5.17
CA ALA A 688 -9.34 7.13 -4.90
C ALA A 688 -8.66 6.45 -6.09
N ILE A 689 -9.17 6.64 -7.31
CA ILE A 689 -8.58 6.08 -8.53
C ILE A 689 -7.20 6.69 -8.81
N GLN A 690 -7.06 8.01 -8.66
CA GLN A 690 -5.78 8.71 -8.85
C GLN A 690 -4.73 8.20 -7.87
N THR A 691 -5.09 8.01 -6.60
CA THR A 691 -4.21 7.45 -5.58
C THR A 691 -3.78 6.04 -5.95
N LEU A 692 -4.70 5.18 -6.41
CA LEU A 692 -4.37 3.81 -6.82
C LEU A 692 -3.42 3.77 -8.02
N TYR A 693 -3.58 4.63 -9.02
CA TYR A 693 -2.63 4.72 -10.14
C TYR A 693 -1.26 5.26 -9.68
N PHE A 694 -1.26 6.29 -8.84
CA PHE A 694 -0.04 6.91 -8.34
C PHE A 694 0.76 5.97 -7.44
N GLU A 695 0.10 5.16 -6.60
CA GLU A 695 0.73 4.09 -5.81
C GLU A 695 1.48 3.07 -6.70
N GLN A 696 1.06 2.91 -7.95
CA GLN A 696 1.75 2.07 -8.95
C GLN A 696 2.81 2.81 -9.76
N GLY A 697 3.08 4.09 -9.43
CA GLY A 697 4.03 4.94 -10.15
C GLY A 697 3.53 5.34 -11.54
N ILE A 698 2.21 5.35 -11.76
CA ILE A 698 1.59 5.83 -12.99
C ILE A 698 0.90 7.15 -12.68
N ASP A 699 1.24 8.15 -13.47
CA ASP A 699 0.69 9.48 -13.38
C ASP A 699 -0.28 9.69 -14.54
N ILE A 700 -1.56 9.81 -14.22
CA ILE A 700 -2.64 10.07 -15.17
C ILE A 700 -3.20 11.45 -14.85
N ASP A 701 -3.54 12.24 -15.85
CA ASP A 701 -4.20 13.52 -15.62
C ASP A 701 -5.64 13.32 -15.12
N ASP A 702 -6.02 14.07 -14.09
CA ASP A 702 -7.34 14.01 -13.47
C ASP A 702 -8.48 14.19 -14.50
N ARG A 703 -8.27 14.97 -15.56
CA ARG A 703 -9.28 15.24 -16.61
C ARG A 703 -9.81 13.96 -17.24
N HIS A 704 -8.94 12.99 -17.51
CA HIS A 704 -9.34 11.73 -18.12
C HIS A 704 -10.24 10.91 -17.18
N ILE A 705 -9.92 10.89 -15.89
CA ILE A 705 -10.71 10.19 -14.87
C ILE A 705 -12.05 10.89 -14.65
N GLU A 706 -12.05 12.23 -14.62
CA GLU A 706 -13.24 13.07 -14.48
C GLU A 706 -14.23 12.85 -15.63
N LEU A 707 -13.75 12.65 -16.87
CA LEU A 707 -14.60 12.31 -18.01
C LEU A 707 -15.39 11.02 -17.79
N VAL A 708 -14.73 9.97 -17.27
CA VAL A 708 -15.39 8.69 -16.97
C VAL A 708 -16.41 8.87 -15.84
N ILE A 709 -16.01 9.52 -14.76
CA ILE A 709 -16.83 9.69 -13.56
C ILE A 709 -18.05 10.57 -13.85
N GLY A 710 -17.93 11.55 -14.74
CA GLY A 710 -19.04 12.36 -15.22
C GLY A 710 -20.17 11.52 -15.83
N GLN A 711 -19.84 10.39 -16.48
CA GLN A 711 -20.82 9.48 -17.08
C GLN A 711 -21.45 8.48 -16.09
N MET A 712 -21.00 8.45 -14.84
CA MET A 712 -21.48 7.49 -13.82
C MET A 712 -22.61 8.04 -12.94
N GLY A 713 -22.77 9.36 -12.87
CA GLY A 713 -23.76 10.02 -12.00
C GLY A 713 -25.13 10.15 -12.66
N LEU A 714 -26.17 9.65 -12.00
CA LEU A 714 -27.57 9.78 -12.43
C LEU A 714 -28.45 10.28 -11.28
N MET A 715 -29.63 10.79 -11.63
CA MET A 715 -30.66 11.22 -10.70
C MET A 715 -31.91 10.36 -10.92
N LEU A 716 -32.46 9.81 -9.84
CA LEU A 716 -33.79 9.24 -9.87
C LEU A 716 -34.80 10.34 -9.66
N VAL A 717 -35.80 10.39 -10.54
CA VAL A 717 -36.93 11.30 -10.41
C VAL A 717 -38.20 10.47 -10.19
N THR A 718 -38.83 10.65 -9.04
CA THR A 718 -40.15 10.10 -8.74
C THR A 718 -41.17 11.21 -8.57
N LYS A 719 -42.38 11.03 -9.09
CA LYS A 719 -43.49 11.90 -8.72
C LYS A 719 -43.98 11.52 -7.33
N ASP A 720 -44.25 12.50 -6.48
CA ASP A 720 -44.86 12.30 -5.15
C ASP A 720 -46.33 11.87 -5.32
N ASP A 721 -46.55 10.62 -5.75
CA ASP A 721 -47.79 9.88 -5.51
C ASP A 721 -47.47 8.39 -5.42
N VAL A 722 -47.78 7.84 -4.25
CA VAL A 722 -47.59 6.45 -3.87
C VAL A 722 -48.47 5.57 -4.76
N LEU A 723 -47.91 5.01 -5.83
CA LEU A 723 -48.36 3.77 -6.49
C LEU A 723 -47.28 3.30 -7.47
N PHE A 724 -46.72 2.12 -7.19
CA PHE A 724 -45.91 1.36 -8.14
C PHE A 724 -46.68 1.19 -9.46
N ASP A 725 -46.20 1.81 -10.55
CA ASP A 725 -46.06 1.18 -11.88
C ASP A 725 -45.58 2.11 -13.02
N GLN A 726 -45.23 3.37 -12.74
CA GLN A 726 -44.49 4.18 -13.73
C GLN A 726 -43.00 4.15 -13.44
N SER A 727 -42.25 3.62 -14.40
CA SER A 727 -40.82 3.32 -14.33
C SER A 727 -40.02 4.47 -13.71
N LEU A 728 -39.32 4.19 -12.62
CA LEU A 728 -38.22 5.00 -12.07
C LEU A 728 -37.38 5.57 -13.23
N SER A 729 -37.65 6.83 -13.58
CA SER A 729 -36.93 7.48 -14.66
C SER A 729 -35.60 7.95 -14.06
N GLN A 730 -34.58 7.12 -14.27
CA GLN A 730 -33.20 7.51 -14.06
C GLN A 730 -32.85 8.49 -15.17
N ILE A 731 -32.69 9.74 -14.78
CA ILE A 731 -32.57 10.92 -15.61
C ILE A 731 -31.18 11.54 -15.34
N SER A 732 -30.59 12.17 -16.35
CA SER A 732 -29.33 12.91 -16.18
C SER A 732 -29.53 14.16 -15.31
N VAL A 733 -28.45 14.68 -14.71
CA VAL A 733 -28.53 15.87 -13.83
C VAL A 733 -29.03 17.12 -14.58
N PHE A 734 -28.84 17.21 -15.89
CA PHE A 734 -29.41 18.31 -16.68
C PHE A 734 -30.89 18.12 -16.96
N GLU A 735 -31.31 16.92 -17.36
CA GLU A 735 -32.72 16.66 -17.60
C GLU A 735 -33.52 16.94 -16.31
N SER A 736 -32.99 16.61 -15.13
CA SER A 736 -33.62 16.99 -13.86
C SER A 736 -33.74 18.51 -13.67
N LEU A 737 -32.75 19.32 -14.10
CA LEU A 737 -32.88 20.79 -14.09
C LEU A 737 -33.99 21.29 -15.01
N VAL A 738 -34.09 20.72 -16.21
CA VAL A 738 -35.17 21.08 -17.16
C VAL A 738 -36.52 20.71 -16.56
N TYR A 739 -36.65 19.51 -16.00
CA TYR A 739 -37.88 19.07 -15.35
C TYR A 739 -38.22 19.90 -14.11
N GLU A 740 -37.24 20.31 -13.30
CA GLU A 740 -37.45 21.22 -12.17
C GLU A 740 -37.98 22.58 -12.62
N SER A 741 -37.44 23.13 -13.73
CA SER A 741 -37.89 24.39 -14.29
C SER A 741 -39.32 24.34 -14.84
N LEU A 742 -39.73 23.19 -15.38
CA LEU A 742 -41.06 22.97 -15.94
C LEU A 742 -42.09 22.56 -14.87
N TYR A 743 -41.67 21.79 -13.86
CA TYR A 743 -42.53 21.15 -12.85
C TYR A 743 -41.93 21.25 -11.42
N PRO A 744 -41.83 22.45 -10.83
CA PRO A 744 -41.09 22.70 -9.60
C PRO A 744 -41.67 22.08 -8.31
N LYS A 745 -42.88 21.49 -8.34
CA LYS A 745 -43.58 21.00 -7.12
C LYS A 745 -43.92 19.52 -7.10
N GLU A 746 -43.64 18.76 -8.16
CA GLU A 746 -44.08 17.35 -8.27
C GLU A 746 -42.94 16.33 -8.21
N LEU A 747 -41.68 16.76 -8.16
CA LEU A 747 -40.53 15.89 -8.43
C LEU A 747 -39.65 15.68 -7.19
N VAL A 748 -39.43 14.42 -6.86
CA VAL A 748 -38.50 13.97 -5.82
C VAL A 748 -37.24 13.46 -6.47
N TYR A 749 -36.10 13.99 -6.02
CA TYR A 749 -34.80 13.65 -6.53
C TYR A 749 -34.04 12.75 -5.55
N GLU A 750 -33.50 11.64 -6.04
CA GLU A 750 -32.55 10.81 -5.30
C GLU A 750 -31.26 10.58 -6.12
N PRO A 751 -30.07 10.76 -5.53
CA PRO A 751 -28.83 10.58 -6.25
C PRO A 751 -28.51 9.09 -6.43
N VAL A 752 -28.06 8.70 -7.63
CA VAL A 752 -27.64 7.33 -7.94
C VAL A 752 -26.32 7.33 -8.70
N ILE A 753 -25.40 6.45 -8.30
CA ILE A 753 -24.18 6.17 -9.07
C ILE A 753 -24.30 4.79 -9.70
N ILE A 754 -24.07 4.72 -11.01
CA ILE A 754 -24.05 3.48 -11.77
C ILE A 754 -22.64 3.15 -12.28
N GLY A 755 -22.39 1.86 -12.49
CA GLY A 755 -21.15 1.40 -13.10
C GLY A 755 -21.09 1.71 -14.60
N ILE A 756 -19.86 1.75 -15.13
CA ILE A 756 -19.59 1.98 -16.56
C ILE A 756 -20.36 1.02 -17.49
N THR A 757 -20.55 -0.25 -17.14
CA THR A 757 -21.29 -1.19 -18.00
C THR A 757 -22.76 -0.82 -18.14
N LYS A 758 -23.41 -0.47 -17.03
CA LYS A 758 -24.80 -0.02 -17.00
C LYS A 758 -24.97 1.33 -17.69
N SER A 759 -23.96 2.21 -17.58
CA SER A 759 -23.95 3.51 -18.26
C SER A 759 -23.89 3.34 -19.78
N ALA A 760 -23.00 2.47 -20.28
CA ALA A 760 -22.88 2.17 -21.71
C ALA A 760 -24.18 1.60 -22.32
N LEU A 761 -24.90 0.73 -21.58
CA LEU A 761 -26.17 0.15 -22.04
C LEU A 761 -27.35 1.14 -22.07
N ARG A 762 -27.22 2.29 -21.40
CA ARG A 762 -28.27 3.31 -21.28
C ARG A 762 -28.18 4.44 -22.28
N LYS A 763 -27.11 4.48 -23.08
CA LYS A 763 -26.91 5.50 -24.10
C LYS A 763 -28.09 5.59 -25.06
N GLY A 764 -28.28 6.78 -25.61
CA GLY A 764 -29.28 7.03 -26.64
C GLY A 764 -29.04 6.15 -27.87
N GLY A 765 -30.12 5.78 -28.55
CA GLY A 765 -30.06 4.82 -29.67
C GLY A 765 -30.08 3.37 -29.21
N PHE A 766 -30.01 2.44 -30.18
CA PHE A 766 -29.94 1.00 -29.89
C PHE A 766 -28.75 0.34 -30.59
N LEU A 767 -28.17 0.95 -31.63
CA LEU A 767 -27.05 0.38 -32.37
C LEU A 767 -25.76 0.35 -31.54
N ALA A 768 -25.41 1.44 -30.87
CA ALA A 768 -24.24 1.46 -29.98
C ALA A 768 -24.37 0.48 -28.81
N PRO A 769 -25.46 0.48 -28.01
CA PRO A 769 -25.63 -0.51 -26.93
C PRO A 769 -25.66 -1.96 -27.43
N ALA A 770 -26.30 -2.24 -28.58
CA ALA A 770 -26.37 -3.60 -29.13
C ALA A 770 -24.98 -4.12 -29.51
N SER A 771 -24.10 -3.27 -30.05
CA SER A 771 -22.72 -3.66 -30.38
C SER A 771 -21.79 -3.80 -29.16
N PHE A 772 -22.23 -3.39 -27.97
CA PHE A 772 -21.47 -3.52 -26.73
C PHE A 772 -21.68 -4.89 -26.09
N GLN A 773 -22.87 -5.12 -25.50
CA GLN A 773 -23.26 -6.33 -24.75
C GLN A 773 -24.77 -6.54 -24.79
N GLU A 774 -25.22 -7.74 -24.41
CA GLU A 774 -26.65 -8.09 -24.32
C GLU A 774 -27.44 -7.79 -25.61
N THR A 775 -26.83 -8.03 -26.78
CA THR A 775 -27.38 -7.75 -28.13
C THR A 775 -28.86 -8.09 -28.27
N VAL A 776 -29.23 -9.31 -27.90
CA VAL A 776 -30.60 -9.83 -28.00
C VAL A 776 -31.55 -9.00 -27.14
N ARG A 777 -31.17 -8.70 -25.89
CA ARG A 777 -32.01 -7.93 -24.96
C ARG A 777 -32.20 -6.48 -25.42
N VAL A 778 -31.13 -5.87 -25.92
CA VAL A 778 -31.19 -4.48 -26.43
C VAL A 778 -32.10 -4.40 -27.66
N LEU A 779 -31.92 -5.31 -28.62
CA LEU A 779 -32.70 -5.32 -29.85
C LEU A 779 -34.16 -5.70 -29.62
N THR A 780 -34.44 -6.67 -28.74
CA THR A 780 -35.83 -7.02 -28.41
C THR A 780 -36.54 -5.85 -27.74
N ARG A 781 -35.90 -5.19 -26.77
CA ARG A 781 -36.45 -4.00 -26.12
C ARG A 781 -36.68 -2.87 -27.14
N ALA A 782 -35.71 -2.61 -28.01
CA ALA A 782 -35.84 -1.59 -29.05
C ALA A 782 -36.97 -1.91 -30.04
N GLY A 783 -37.17 -3.19 -30.37
CA GLY A 783 -38.26 -3.68 -31.22
C GLY A 783 -39.63 -3.50 -30.55
N VAL A 784 -39.76 -3.85 -29.27
CA VAL A 784 -40.99 -3.67 -28.49
C VAL A 784 -41.33 -2.19 -28.33
N GLU A 785 -40.33 -1.34 -28.07
CA GLU A 785 -40.50 0.11 -27.89
C GLU A 785 -40.58 0.88 -29.23
N ASN A 786 -40.46 0.20 -30.38
CA ASN A 786 -40.37 0.79 -31.73
C ASN A 786 -39.38 1.97 -31.79
N LYS A 787 -38.21 1.81 -31.18
CA LYS A 787 -37.19 2.86 -31.05
C LYS A 787 -36.58 3.21 -32.41
N LYS A 788 -36.45 4.51 -32.67
CA LYS A 788 -35.73 5.05 -33.84
C LYS A 788 -34.37 5.58 -33.41
N ASP A 789 -33.32 5.11 -34.08
CA ASP A 789 -31.95 5.58 -33.86
C ASP A 789 -31.62 6.73 -34.81
N ARG A 790 -31.08 7.83 -34.28
CA ARG A 790 -30.71 9.02 -35.07
C ARG A 790 -29.31 8.93 -35.67
N VAL A 791 -28.50 7.92 -35.30
CA VAL A 791 -27.16 7.67 -35.86
C VAL A 791 -26.25 8.91 -35.76
N ASN A 792 -26.22 9.53 -34.58
CA ASN A 792 -25.40 10.72 -34.34
C ASN A 792 -24.03 10.40 -33.69
N GLY A 793 -23.86 9.18 -33.17
CA GLY A 793 -22.64 8.75 -32.51
C GLY A 793 -21.59 8.19 -33.46
N LEU A 794 -20.39 7.99 -32.92
CA LEU A 794 -19.24 7.50 -33.69
C LEU A 794 -19.42 6.05 -34.11
N LYS A 795 -19.92 5.20 -33.20
CA LYS A 795 -20.02 3.76 -33.43
C LYS A 795 -21.10 3.43 -34.45
N GLU A 796 -22.22 4.11 -34.40
CA GLU A 796 -23.31 3.95 -35.38
C GLU A 796 -22.85 4.39 -36.77
N SER A 797 -22.09 5.49 -36.85
CA SER A 797 -21.50 5.95 -38.12
C SER A 797 -20.54 4.90 -38.70
N ILE A 798 -19.70 4.27 -37.86
CA ILE A 798 -18.80 3.19 -38.28
C ILE A 798 -19.59 1.97 -38.77
N ILE A 799 -20.60 1.53 -38.02
CA ILE A 799 -21.44 0.37 -38.37
C ILE A 799 -22.11 0.57 -39.73
N LEU A 800 -22.54 1.80 -40.04
CA LEU A 800 -23.19 2.14 -41.31
C LEU A 800 -22.22 2.59 -42.42
N GLY A 801 -20.91 2.64 -42.16
CA GLY A 801 -19.91 3.10 -43.13
C GLY A 801 -20.01 4.58 -43.51
N ARG A 802 -20.47 5.43 -42.59
CA ARG A 802 -20.58 6.89 -42.77
C ARG A 802 -19.33 7.61 -42.27
N PRO A 803 -19.01 8.81 -42.80
CA PRO A 803 -17.91 9.62 -42.27
C PRO A 803 -18.19 9.99 -40.81
N LEU A 804 -17.15 9.90 -39.99
CA LEU A 804 -17.22 10.21 -38.56
C LEU A 804 -17.45 11.71 -38.34
N SER A 805 -18.28 12.05 -37.36
CA SER A 805 -18.55 13.43 -36.92
C SER A 805 -17.48 13.99 -35.97
N VAL A 806 -16.20 13.62 -36.14
CA VAL A 806 -15.06 14.10 -35.33
C VAL A 806 -13.89 14.48 -36.22
N GLY A 807 -12.99 15.33 -35.69
CA GLY A 807 -11.81 15.82 -36.40
C GLY A 807 -12.17 16.43 -37.75
N THR A 808 -11.58 15.93 -38.83
CA THR A 808 -11.83 16.42 -40.20
C THR A 808 -13.30 16.35 -40.60
N GLY A 809 -14.03 15.32 -40.15
CA GLY A 809 -15.46 15.19 -40.46
C GLY A 809 -16.33 16.19 -39.71
N TRP A 810 -15.88 16.70 -38.55
CA TRP A 810 -16.52 17.81 -37.85
C TRP A 810 -16.42 19.09 -38.66
N CYS A 811 -15.24 19.41 -39.22
CA CYS A 811 -15.03 20.59 -40.07
C CYS A 811 -15.97 20.61 -41.28
N VAL A 812 -16.17 19.45 -41.91
CA VAL A 812 -17.06 19.30 -43.08
C VAL A 812 -18.53 19.49 -42.69
N GLN A 813 -18.97 18.97 -41.54
CA GLN A 813 -20.37 19.09 -41.09
C GLN A 813 -20.71 20.47 -40.53
N SER A 814 -19.74 21.16 -39.94
CA SER A 814 -19.95 22.45 -39.28
C SER A 814 -19.83 23.65 -40.23
N ASN A 815 -19.58 23.44 -41.52
CA ASN A 815 -19.29 24.51 -42.49
C ASN A 815 -18.18 25.46 -42.01
N TYR A 816 -17.22 24.98 -41.19
CA TYR A 816 -16.21 25.83 -40.57
C TYR A 816 -15.15 26.34 -41.57
N LEU A 817 -15.09 25.75 -42.76
CA LEU A 817 -14.16 26.06 -43.85
C LEU A 817 -14.82 26.76 -45.05
N SER A 818 -16.12 27.07 -44.96
CA SER A 818 -16.87 27.86 -45.95
C SER A 818 -17.31 29.17 -45.32
#